data_AF-W9CGK0-F1
#
_entry.id   AF-W9CGK0-F1
#
_cell.length_a   1.000
_cell.length_b   1.000
_cell.length_c   1.000
_cell.angle_alpha   90.00
_cell.angle_beta   90.00
_cell.angle_gamma   90.00
#
_symmetry.space_group_name_H-M   'P 1'
#
loop_
_entity.id
_entity.type
_entity.pdbx_description
1 polymer ?
#
loop_
_entity_poly.entity_id
_entity_poly.type
_entity_poly.pdbx_seq_one_letter_code
_entity_poly.pdbx_strand_id
1 'polypeptide(L)'
;MSDAQANEAEKNIEIWKVKKLIKRLEAARGNGTSMISLIIPPKDQVSRAAKMLAEEYGTASNIKSRVNRQSVLSAITSTQQRLKLYNKVPPNGLVVYCGEILTSEGKERRVNIDFEPFRPINTSLYLCDNKFHTEALAELLEDDQKFGFIIMDGNGALFGTLSGNTRDVIHKFSVDLPKKHGRGGQSALRFARLREEKRHNYVRKVAELAVQNFITTDKVNVAGIILAGSADFKNDLNQSDLFDNRLATKVIKVVDVSYGGENGFNQAIELSAETLSNVKFIQEKKLIGKYFEEISQDTGRICYGVEDTLKALELGAVEILIVFENLEINRWVLKDSNGVQTTLHTTKKTEASNREQFMDKETGQEMEVVSSESFLEWIAEKYRDFGTTLEFVSDRSSEGNQFVKGFGGIGGLLRYKVNFEQLAEVDDDDDYYDGMLQFDALASGEEPTPVEPSSQILSHRPGAVQQTTPAQPASAGVGLRGNTGNTRPSPLRLLPNICLGFSRSESQQAHKPRTKQSNHVPLKPPFTFMITGSEEPDNYTHLNCDKAALGCFDKEKYEYQPAIGIPDVFEAVQSGKAELGVVPFENSTNGAVIFTLELLADRHDLYKDVTICGEAYLDVSHCLLGYVSKADSPVMSGTCTPTTSTPSPVKPKTTPRSSLNHIQRIYTHPQAYGQCEAFLGTYLKGVERLDASSTSKAAEIVKADKTGTSAAIASSLAADVHGLDILAKGIEDREDNTTRFLVLRKGVDTSATKVNVAAKSMITFTIDHRTPGALADVLDCFRRYQVNLTSINSRPTKVVPFQYIFFVEFEGSKLSDPGGKVAGALDSLEKYTKNWRWLGSWEDKLVDRKNLFAINRPLISSTHTRKSSLQSILHKELTARQPNIIYDYLTPTPSHLLNISLEDFIPPSCYPANFTGSGSALPYASIRGRDECSDTSLLPQSHHLVYFSPRISNNALLPDGTDPFQSPGPPFVRCMWSGGSVSFNTTSEKQLRLDNMRAACIERIVDVSVKGNEGDEKVFVNVERRVCIADFGDDPHTNPDEESGAIASGKYSGNDQHSMADQRLLRHYHVDNNDNIGRASLVESRNLVFMRQAVLPAKGYLDRPRKILKPTREPDFDVRRTPSRSLLFRFSALTFNAHLIHLDPQHCRDIEGHRNLLLHGPLSLVLMLSVLRSQLRPGEMIKKFNYRNLAPLYVDEELRVCVWKNTNGNSKYEVWIEGKEGGYAVKGSAVVGPLDI
;
A
#
# COMPACT_ATOMS: atom_id res chain seq x y z
N MET A 1 -27.69 16.27 28.88
CA MET A 1 -26.36 16.36 28.25
C MET A 1 -26.40 17.03 26.87
N SER A 2 -27.58 17.31 26.29
CA SER A 2 -27.76 17.97 24.98
C SER A 2 -27.33 19.45 24.95
N ASP A 3 -27.63 20.22 25.99
CA ASP A 3 -27.51 21.69 25.92
C ASP A 3 -26.06 22.19 26.02
N ALA A 4 -25.16 21.39 26.58
CA ALA A 4 -23.74 21.72 26.66
C ALA A 4 -23.00 21.48 25.33
N GLN A 5 -23.41 20.47 24.55
CA GLN A 5 -22.81 20.16 23.24
C GLN A 5 -23.25 21.13 22.14
N ALA A 6 -24.51 21.61 22.18
CA ALA A 6 -25.01 22.61 21.25
C ALA A 6 -24.17 23.91 21.29
N ASN A 7 -23.73 24.34 22.49
CA ASN A 7 -22.88 25.53 22.65
C ASN A 7 -21.47 25.39 22.04
N GLU A 8 -20.93 24.17 21.91
CA GLU A 8 -19.58 23.94 21.41
C GLU A 8 -19.52 23.97 19.88
N ALA A 9 -20.50 23.35 19.21
CA ALA A 9 -20.67 23.43 17.76
C ALA A 9 -20.88 24.88 17.30
N GLU A 10 -21.72 25.65 18.01
CA GLU A 10 -21.97 27.06 17.70
C GLU A 10 -20.70 27.91 17.86
N LYS A 11 -19.93 27.68 18.93
CA LYS A 11 -18.64 28.33 19.12
C LYS A 11 -17.67 28.01 17.99
N ASN A 12 -17.70 26.78 17.45
CA ASN A 12 -16.86 26.38 16.32
C ASN A 12 -17.26 27.08 15.02
N ILE A 13 -18.55 27.29 14.78
CA ILE A 13 -19.06 28.07 13.65
C ILE A 13 -18.58 29.52 13.73
N GLU A 14 -18.65 30.15 14.91
CA GLU A 14 -18.15 31.52 15.12
C GLU A 14 -16.62 31.62 14.96
N ILE A 15 -15.88 30.64 15.47
CA ILE A 15 -14.42 30.51 15.25
C ILE A 15 -14.12 30.42 13.74
N TRP A 16 -14.90 29.63 13.00
CA TRP A 16 -14.74 29.47 11.56
C TRP A 16 -15.03 30.79 10.80
N LYS A 17 -16.10 31.52 11.16
CA LYS A 17 -16.42 32.84 10.60
C LYS A 17 -15.26 33.83 10.81
N VAL A 18 -14.70 33.86 12.02
CA VAL A 18 -13.55 34.72 12.35
C VAL A 18 -12.29 34.31 11.58
N LYS A 19 -12.00 33.01 11.45
CA LYS A 19 -10.87 32.50 10.63
C LYS A 19 -10.99 32.94 9.17
N LYS A 20 -12.18 32.81 8.57
CA LYS A 20 -12.43 33.24 7.19
C LYS A 20 -12.34 34.75 7.04
N LEU A 21 -12.82 35.51 8.03
CA LEU A 21 -12.69 36.96 8.07
C LEU A 21 -11.22 37.40 8.11
N ILE A 22 -10.40 36.80 8.97
CA ILE A 22 -8.95 37.07 9.04
C ILE A 22 -8.30 36.80 7.68
N LYS A 23 -8.58 35.65 7.05
CA LYS A 23 -8.04 35.32 5.73
C LYS A 23 -8.44 36.35 4.66
N ARG A 24 -9.68 36.86 4.71
CA ARG A 24 -10.17 37.93 3.82
C ARG A 24 -9.46 39.26 4.09
N LEU A 25 -9.26 39.62 5.36
CA LEU A 25 -8.61 40.86 5.78
C LEU A 25 -7.10 40.87 5.46
N GLU A 26 -6.41 39.74 5.61
CA GLU A 26 -4.98 39.60 5.29
C GLU A 26 -4.71 39.66 3.79
N ALA A 27 -5.61 39.10 2.97
CA ALA A 27 -5.54 39.17 1.52
C ALA A 27 -5.83 40.58 0.98
N ALA A 28 -6.54 41.41 1.75
CA ALA A 28 -6.85 42.77 1.36
C ALA A 28 -5.61 43.67 1.41
N ARG A 29 -5.34 44.36 0.30
CA ARG A 29 -4.27 45.37 0.18
C ARG A 29 -4.86 46.71 -0.26
N GLY A 30 -4.49 47.76 0.44
CA GLY A 30 -4.84 49.13 0.11
C GLY A 30 -3.70 49.84 -0.65
N ASN A 31 -4.05 50.87 -1.40
CA ASN A 31 -3.07 51.77 -2.03
C ASN A 31 -2.68 52.87 -1.02
N GLY A 32 -1.50 52.72 -0.40
CA GLY A 32 -1.00 53.67 0.61
C GLY A 32 -1.48 53.35 2.03
N THR A 33 -1.38 54.31 2.95
CA THR A 33 -1.67 54.12 4.38
C THR A 33 -3.13 54.46 4.69
N SER A 34 -4.08 53.71 4.15
CA SER A 34 -5.53 54.00 4.26
C SER A 34 -6.33 52.92 4.99
N MET A 35 -5.67 51.91 5.55
CA MET A 35 -6.28 50.77 6.21
C MET A 35 -6.19 50.92 7.73
N ILE A 36 -7.32 51.18 8.37
CA ILE A 36 -7.43 51.35 9.82
C ILE A 36 -7.83 50.03 10.46
N SER A 37 -7.02 49.61 11.44
CA SER A 37 -7.30 48.48 12.34
C SER A 37 -7.44 49.02 13.75
N LEU A 38 -8.66 48.99 14.30
CA LEU A 38 -8.99 49.50 15.63
C LEU A 38 -9.57 48.38 16.50
N ILE A 39 -8.94 48.09 17.62
CA ILE A 39 -9.37 47.10 18.61
C ILE A 39 -9.48 47.78 19.96
N ILE A 40 -10.66 47.64 20.58
CA ILE A 40 -11.01 48.25 21.86
C ILE A 40 -11.28 47.13 22.87
N PRO A 41 -10.51 47.03 23.96
CA PRO A 41 -10.68 45.98 24.95
C PRO A 41 -11.97 46.16 25.75
N PRO A 42 -12.52 45.09 26.34
CA PRO A 42 -13.70 45.19 27.16
C PRO A 42 -13.41 46.07 28.38
N LYS A 43 -14.43 46.83 28.81
CA LYS A 43 -14.37 47.84 29.88
C LYS A 43 -13.72 49.18 29.51
N ASP A 44 -13.11 49.34 28.33
CA ASP A 44 -12.71 50.68 27.87
C ASP A 44 -13.93 51.50 27.42
N GLN A 45 -13.77 52.82 27.28
CA GLN A 45 -14.84 53.73 26.88
C GLN A 45 -14.74 54.06 25.39
N VAL A 46 -15.88 53.96 24.69
CA VAL A 46 -16.01 54.34 23.26
C VAL A 46 -15.59 55.81 23.03
N SER A 47 -15.91 56.69 23.99
CA SER A 47 -15.56 58.12 23.95
C SER A 47 -14.05 58.37 23.84
N ARG A 48 -13.22 57.53 24.47
CA ARG A 48 -11.76 57.62 24.42
C ARG A 48 -11.24 57.35 23.00
N ALA A 49 -11.72 56.27 22.38
CA ALA A 49 -11.38 55.92 21.01
C ALA A 49 -11.89 56.99 20.02
N ALA A 50 -13.09 57.53 20.23
CA ALA A 50 -13.64 58.61 19.41
C ALA A 50 -12.78 59.88 19.48
N LYS A 51 -12.29 60.25 20.67
CA LYS A 51 -11.39 61.39 20.87
C LYS A 51 -10.06 61.18 20.15
N MET A 52 -9.45 60.00 20.30
CA MET A 52 -8.22 59.64 19.60
C MET A 52 -8.37 59.75 18.08
N LEU A 53 -9.46 59.21 17.50
CA LEU A 53 -9.73 59.34 16.06
C LEU A 53 -9.89 60.79 15.61
N ALA A 54 -10.43 61.68 16.46
CA ALA A 54 -10.54 63.10 16.14
C ALA A 54 -9.18 63.82 16.13
N GLU A 55 -8.27 63.45 17.04
CA GLU A 55 -6.89 63.95 17.06
C GLU A 55 -6.12 63.47 15.83
N GLU A 56 -6.27 62.19 15.47
CA GLU A 56 -5.67 61.58 14.27
C GLU A 56 -6.20 62.21 12.98
N TYR A 57 -7.49 62.55 12.92
CA TYR A 57 -8.07 63.30 11.79
C TYR A 57 -7.39 64.67 11.61
N GLY A 58 -7.12 65.36 12.72
CA GLY A 58 -6.39 66.63 12.73
C GLY A 58 -4.97 66.47 12.21
N THR A 59 -4.23 65.46 12.67
CA THR A 59 -2.87 65.15 12.22
C THR A 59 -2.83 64.78 10.74
N ALA A 60 -3.76 63.94 10.27
CA ALA A 60 -3.85 63.50 8.89
C ALA A 60 -4.11 64.65 7.90
N SER A 61 -4.75 65.74 8.34
CA SER A 61 -4.99 66.92 7.49
C SER A 61 -3.70 67.59 7.00
N ASN A 62 -2.59 67.40 7.72
CA ASN A 62 -1.27 67.94 7.40
C ASN A 62 -0.46 67.09 6.39
N ILE A 63 -1.00 65.95 5.92
CA ILE A 63 -0.34 65.11 4.93
C ILE A 63 -0.19 65.87 3.60
N LYS A 64 1.04 65.92 3.07
CA LYS A 64 1.38 66.66 1.84
C LYS A 64 0.81 66.04 0.57
N SER A 65 0.75 64.71 0.49
CA SER A 65 0.18 64.00 -0.65
C SER A 65 -1.34 64.14 -0.65
N ARG A 66 -1.90 64.82 -1.66
CA ARG A 66 -3.35 65.05 -1.77
C ARG A 66 -4.16 63.74 -1.79
N VAL A 67 -3.68 62.74 -2.53
CA VAL A 67 -4.36 61.44 -2.69
C VAL A 67 -4.32 60.67 -1.36
N ASN A 68 -3.13 60.51 -0.76
CA ASN A 68 -3.00 59.78 0.51
C ASN A 68 -3.77 60.47 1.65
N ARG A 69 -3.74 61.81 1.70
CA ARG A 69 -4.50 62.58 2.67
C ARG A 69 -6.00 62.32 2.56
N GLN A 70 -6.55 62.34 1.34
CA GLN A 70 -7.98 62.11 1.12
C GLN A 70 -8.40 60.70 1.56
N SER A 71 -7.59 59.69 1.23
CA SER A 71 -7.86 58.31 1.61
C SER A 71 -7.81 58.09 3.12
N VAL A 72 -6.81 58.66 3.82
CA VAL A 72 -6.70 58.59 5.29
C VAL A 72 -7.88 59.29 5.96
N LEU A 73 -8.24 60.51 5.55
CA LEU A 73 -9.37 61.24 6.12
C LEU A 73 -10.70 60.52 5.90
N SER A 74 -10.88 59.91 4.73
CA SER A 74 -12.05 59.09 4.39
C SER A 74 -12.17 57.86 5.30
N ALA A 75 -11.06 57.15 5.54
CA ALA A 75 -11.01 55.97 6.40
C ALA A 75 -11.29 56.32 7.87
N ILE A 76 -10.70 57.41 8.40
CA ILE A 76 -10.94 57.87 9.78
C ILE A 76 -12.41 58.28 9.95
N THR A 77 -12.97 59.02 8.99
CA THR A 77 -14.38 59.42 9.01
C THR A 77 -15.30 58.21 9.03
N SER A 78 -15.01 57.20 8.21
CA SER A 78 -15.77 55.95 8.17
C SER A 78 -15.71 55.20 9.50
N THR A 79 -14.52 55.11 10.10
CA THR A 79 -14.32 54.50 11.43
C THR A 79 -15.11 55.23 12.52
N GLN A 80 -15.07 56.57 12.52
CA GLN A 80 -15.85 57.40 13.46
C GLN A 80 -17.36 57.19 13.29
N GLN A 81 -17.85 57.07 12.06
CA GLN A 81 -19.27 56.79 11.81
C GLN A 81 -19.70 55.42 12.34
N ARG A 82 -18.87 54.39 12.17
CA ARG A 82 -19.10 53.05 12.75
C ARG A 82 -19.11 53.07 14.26
N LEU A 83 -18.13 53.75 14.85
CA LEU A 83 -18.00 53.83 16.31
C LEU A 83 -19.22 54.49 16.98
N LYS A 84 -19.91 55.41 16.28
CA LYS A 84 -21.16 56.04 16.76
C LYS A 84 -22.34 55.08 16.90
N LEU A 85 -22.30 53.91 16.24
CA LEU A 85 -23.34 52.89 16.39
C LEU A 85 -23.29 52.22 17.78
N TYR A 86 -22.16 52.32 18.49
CA TYR A 86 -21.95 51.70 19.78
C TYR A 86 -21.98 52.74 20.91
N ASN A 87 -22.97 52.64 21.79
CA ASN A 87 -23.05 53.49 22.98
C ASN A 87 -22.00 53.10 24.05
N LYS A 88 -21.65 51.81 24.12
CA LYS A 88 -20.67 51.23 25.05
C LYS A 88 -19.94 50.08 24.35
N VAL A 89 -18.70 49.82 24.76
CA VAL A 89 -17.94 48.66 24.27
C VAL A 89 -18.66 47.37 24.73
N PRO A 90 -18.92 46.42 23.81
CA PRO A 90 -19.50 45.12 24.14
C PRO A 90 -18.66 44.32 25.17
N PRO A 91 -19.24 43.31 25.84
CA PRO A 91 -18.58 42.60 26.93
C PRO A 91 -17.29 41.87 26.54
N ASN A 92 -17.13 41.47 25.28
CA ASN A 92 -15.89 40.83 24.78
C ASN A 92 -14.92 41.81 24.09
N GLY A 93 -15.28 43.09 23.99
CA GLY A 93 -14.51 44.11 23.26
C GLY A 93 -15.16 44.48 21.93
N LEU A 94 -14.50 45.35 21.17
CA LEU A 94 -14.97 45.81 19.85
C LEU A 94 -13.80 45.82 18.86
N VAL A 95 -14.02 45.24 17.68
CA VAL A 95 -13.05 45.24 16.57
C VAL A 95 -13.65 45.98 15.39
N VAL A 96 -12.90 46.93 14.83
CA VAL A 96 -13.30 47.75 13.68
C VAL A 96 -12.18 47.78 12.64
N TYR A 97 -12.50 47.36 11.42
CA TYR A 97 -11.65 47.45 10.24
C TYR A 97 -12.29 48.35 9.20
N CYS A 98 -11.59 49.43 8.82
CA CYS A 98 -12.07 50.42 7.86
C CYS A 98 -10.97 50.76 6.85
N GLY A 99 -11.29 50.77 5.56
CA GLY A 99 -10.33 51.17 4.53
C GLY A 99 -10.85 51.03 3.10
N GLU A 100 -10.06 51.48 2.14
CA GLU A 100 -10.33 51.36 0.71
C GLU A 100 -9.39 50.31 0.10
N ILE A 101 -9.95 49.21 -0.41
CA ILE A 101 -9.20 48.08 -0.99
C ILE A 101 -9.33 48.08 -2.52
N LEU A 102 -8.30 47.60 -3.20
CA LEU A 102 -8.36 47.39 -4.64
C LEU A 102 -8.98 46.02 -4.94
N THR A 103 -10.07 46.00 -5.71
CA THR A 103 -10.68 44.74 -6.21
C THR A 103 -9.88 44.16 -7.37
N SER A 104 -10.10 42.88 -7.72
CA SER A 104 -9.46 42.22 -8.87
C SER A 104 -9.73 42.90 -10.21
N GLU A 105 -10.81 43.67 -10.31
CA GLU A 105 -11.16 44.50 -11.48
C GLU A 105 -10.46 45.87 -11.49
N GLY A 106 -9.60 46.16 -10.50
CA GLY A 106 -8.92 47.44 -10.35
C GLY A 106 -9.81 48.58 -9.85
N LYS A 107 -11.07 48.30 -9.46
CA LYS A 107 -11.97 49.28 -8.82
C LYS A 107 -11.70 49.37 -7.31
N GLU A 108 -11.75 50.58 -6.77
CA GLU A 108 -11.64 50.82 -5.33
C GLU A 108 -12.97 50.48 -4.63
N ARG A 109 -12.91 49.64 -3.60
CA ARG A 109 -14.06 49.26 -2.77
C ARG A 109 -13.80 49.64 -1.32
N ARG A 110 -14.75 50.35 -0.72
CA ARG A 110 -14.74 50.64 0.72
C ARG A 110 -15.14 49.40 1.52
N VAL A 111 -14.32 49.04 2.50
CA VAL A 111 -14.54 47.95 3.45
C VAL A 111 -14.72 48.57 4.82
N ASN A 112 -15.88 48.31 5.44
CA ASN A 112 -16.21 48.73 6.79
C ASN A 112 -16.78 47.51 7.52
N ILE A 113 -16.00 46.95 8.44
CA ILE A 113 -16.36 45.74 9.20
C ILE A 113 -16.22 46.05 10.68
N ASP A 114 -17.30 45.88 11.42
CA ASP A 114 -17.38 46.06 12.86
C ASP A 114 -18.07 44.84 13.50
N PHE A 115 -17.44 44.23 14.51
CA PHE A 115 -18.01 43.08 15.21
C PHE A 115 -17.47 42.93 16.64
N GLU A 116 -18.23 42.22 17.48
CA GLU A 116 -17.80 41.77 18.80
C GLU A 116 -17.09 40.41 18.66
N PRO A 117 -15.86 40.25 19.19
CA PRO A 117 -15.16 38.97 19.15
C PRO A 117 -15.82 37.93 20.08
N PHE A 118 -15.68 36.65 19.74
CA PHE A 118 -16.25 35.53 20.51
C PHE A 118 -15.57 35.28 21.87
N ARG A 119 -14.42 35.92 22.11
CA ARG A 119 -13.70 35.91 23.39
C ARG A 119 -13.23 37.33 23.74
N PRO A 120 -13.15 37.67 25.04
CA PRO A 120 -12.60 38.94 25.50
C PRO A 120 -11.18 39.21 24.99
N ILE A 121 -10.97 40.32 24.26
CA ILE A 121 -9.63 40.75 23.82
C ILE A 121 -9.05 41.75 24.82
N ASN A 122 -7.87 41.46 25.39
CA ASN A 122 -7.21 42.38 26.31
C ASN A 122 -6.31 43.44 25.64
N THR A 123 -6.10 43.32 24.33
CA THR A 123 -5.21 44.17 23.55
C THR A 123 -5.97 45.39 23.00
N SER A 124 -5.46 46.60 23.25
CA SER A 124 -5.91 47.82 22.58
C SER A 124 -4.98 48.11 21.41
N LEU A 125 -5.53 48.27 20.21
CA LEU A 125 -4.75 48.49 18.99
C LEU A 125 -5.37 49.62 18.15
N TYR A 126 -4.55 50.54 17.67
CA TYR A 126 -4.90 51.46 16.59
C TYR A 126 -3.71 51.57 15.65
N LEU A 127 -3.89 51.14 14.41
CA LEU A 127 -2.89 51.22 13.35
C LEU A 127 -3.52 51.67 12.04
N CYS A 128 -2.82 52.52 11.30
CA CYS A 128 -3.16 52.95 9.95
C CYS A 128 -2.00 52.55 9.02
N ASP A 129 -2.19 51.52 8.21
CA ASP A 129 -1.17 50.96 7.31
C ASP A 129 -1.76 50.68 5.91
N ASN A 130 -1.00 50.03 5.03
CA ASN A 130 -1.46 49.54 3.73
C ASN A 130 -2.16 48.17 3.78
N LYS A 131 -2.27 47.59 4.98
CA LYS A 131 -2.88 46.30 5.27
C LYS A 131 -3.67 46.34 6.58
N PHE A 132 -4.60 45.40 6.75
CA PHE A 132 -5.23 45.19 8.04
C PHE A 132 -4.34 44.35 8.97
N HIS A 133 -4.34 44.72 10.25
CA HIS A 133 -3.61 44.04 11.31
C HIS A 133 -4.55 43.10 12.06
N THR A 134 -4.35 41.80 11.89
CA THR A 134 -5.19 40.71 12.41
C THR A 134 -4.52 39.92 13.52
N GLU A 135 -3.32 40.31 13.96
CA GLU A 135 -2.48 39.54 14.89
C GLU A 135 -3.20 39.30 16.23
N ALA A 136 -3.90 40.32 16.74
CA ALA A 136 -4.68 40.20 17.98
C ALA A 136 -5.93 39.29 17.86
N LEU A 137 -6.46 39.11 16.64
CA LEU A 137 -7.54 38.14 16.39
C LEU A 137 -6.98 36.72 16.20
N ALA A 138 -5.79 36.60 15.61
CA ALA A 138 -5.11 35.32 15.45
C ALA A 138 -4.78 34.69 16.82
N GLU A 139 -4.36 35.50 17.80
CA GLU A 139 -4.10 35.06 19.18
C GLU A 139 -5.35 34.41 19.82
N LEU A 140 -6.56 34.92 19.55
CA LEU A 140 -7.80 34.32 20.06
C LEU A 140 -8.11 32.94 19.46
N LEU A 141 -7.53 32.63 18.30
CA LEU A 141 -7.70 31.37 17.59
C LEU A 141 -6.63 30.33 17.96
N GLU A 142 -5.51 30.74 18.57
CA GLU A 142 -4.38 29.86 18.92
C GLU A 142 -4.64 28.99 20.16
N ASP A 143 -5.62 29.35 20.99
CA ASP A 143 -5.99 28.61 22.22
C ASP A 143 -6.86 27.36 21.94
N ASP A 144 -6.46 26.52 20.99
CA ASP A 144 -6.84 25.11 21.00
C ASP A 144 -5.99 24.43 22.10
N GLN A 145 -6.62 23.65 22.99
CA GLN A 145 -5.90 22.98 24.08
C GLN A 145 -4.83 22.05 23.50
N LYS A 146 -3.56 22.42 23.68
CA LYS A 146 -2.42 21.63 23.24
C LYS A 146 -2.12 20.54 24.26
N PHE A 147 -2.16 19.28 23.86
CA PHE A 147 -1.82 18.14 24.70
C PHE A 147 -0.44 17.60 24.33
N GLY A 148 0.38 17.30 25.33
CA GLY A 148 1.71 16.70 25.16
C GLY A 148 1.64 15.18 25.21
N PHE A 149 2.45 14.51 24.41
CA PHE A 149 2.62 13.07 24.40
C PHE A 149 4.08 12.72 24.57
N ILE A 150 4.36 11.80 25.49
CA ILE A 150 5.68 11.22 25.71
C ILE A 150 5.55 9.72 25.48
N ILE A 151 6.08 9.24 24.36
CA ILE A 151 6.12 7.81 24.05
C ILE A 151 7.50 7.27 24.40
N MET A 152 7.57 6.41 25.42
CA MET A 152 8.79 5.75 25.86
C MET A 152 8.82 4.30 25.40
N ASP A 153 9.96 3.88 24.85
CA ASP A 153 10.20 2.50 24.45
C ASP A 153 11.63 2.10 24.79
N GLY A 154 11.91 0.80 24.84
CA GLY A 154 13.26 0.28 25.11
C GLY A 154 14.31 0.71 24.07
N ASN A 155 13.87 1.17 22.90
CA ASN A 155 14.70 1.61 21.78
C ASN A 155 14.78 3.14 21.61
N GLY A 156 14.05 3.93 22.39
CA GLY A 156 13.99 5.38 22.22
C GLY A 156 12.75 6.05 22.79
N ALA A 157 12.71 7.39 22.75
CA ALA A 157 11.52 8.16 23.13
C ALA A 157 11.12 9.17 22.05
N LEU A 158 9.82 9.44 21.96
CA LEU A 158 9.21 10.45 21.10
C LEU A 158 8.41 11.43 21.95
N PHE A 159 8.58 12.72 21.67
CA PHE A 159 7.80 13.82 22.21
C PHE A 159 6.96 14.41 21.08
N GLY A 160 5.65 14.39 21.25
CA GLY A 160 4.70 14.93 20.30
C GLY A 160 3.69 15.84 20.99
N THR A 161 3.01 16.66 20.20
CA THR A 161 1.86 17.43 20.66
C THR A 161 0.68 17.23 19.76
N LEU A 162 -0.51 17.27 20.33
CA LEU A 162 -1.78 17.29 19.64
C LEU A 162 -2.48 18.60 19.98
N SER A 163 -2.71 19.46 18.99
CA SER A 163 -3.44 20.72 19.17
C SER A 163 -4.54 20.81 18.13
N GLY A 164 -5.80 20.97 18.55
CA GLY A 164 -6.93 21.05 17.63
C GLY A 164 -6.97 19.84 16.69
N ASN A 165 -6.67 20.06 15.41
CA ASN A 165 -6.61 19.05 14.34
C ASN A 165 -5.18 18.70 13.87
N THR A 166 -4.13 19.21 14.52
CA THR A 166 -2.73 18.92 14.16
C THR A 166 -2.06 18.02 15.18
N ARG A 167 -1.38 17.00 14.67
CA ARG A 167 -0.37 16.25 15.41
C ARG A 167 1.00 16.72 14.95
N ASP A 168 1.87 17.04 15.89
CA ASP A 168 3.23 17.50 15.62
C ASP A 168 4.21 16.66 16.41
N VAL A 169 5.21 16.10 15.74
CA VAL A 169 6.33 15.41 16.41
C VAL A 169 7.42 16.44 16.68
N ILE A 170 7.59 16.83 17.96
CA ILE A 170 8.52 17.88 18.36
C ILE A 170 9.95 17.36 18.37
N HIS A 171 10.15 16.22 19.03
CA HIS A 171 11.47 15.66 19.23
C HIS A 171 11.42 14.15 19.29
N LYS A 172 12.41 13.48 18.69
CA LYS A 172 12.58 12.03 18.80
C LYS A 172 14.05 11.69 18.93
N PHE A 173 14.35 10.71 19.77
CA PHE A 173 15.71 10.19 19.91
C PHE A 173 15.68 8.70 20.22
N SER A 174 16.69 7.97 19.73
CA SER A 174 16.87 6.55 20.00
C SER A 174 17.85 6.32 21.16
N VAL A 175 17.66 5.21 21.86
CA VAL A 175 18.51 4.75 22.96
C VAL A 175 18.72 3.25 22.86
N ASP A 176 19.93 2.80 23.12
CA ASP A 176 20.28 1.39 23.21
C ASP A 176 20.51 1.00 24.67
N LEU A 177 19.54 0.31 25.28
CA LEU A 177 19.60 -0.13 26.67
C LEU A 177 20.15 -1.56 26.78
N PRO A 178 21.05 -1.85 27.75
CA PRO A 178 21.57 -3.19 27.95
C PRO A 178 20.44 -4.21 28.19
N LYS A 179 20.38 -5.28 27.39
CA LYS A 179 19.34 -6.30 27.54
C LYS A 179 19.48 -7.10 28.83
N LYS A 180 18.37 -7.66 29.33
CA LYS A 180 18.39 -8.61 30.44
C LYS A 180 19.07 -9.90 29.98
N HIS A 181 20.14 -10.30 30.64
CA HIS A 181 20.84 -11.54 30.35
C HIS A 181 21.12 -12.31 31.65
N GLY A 182 20.94 -13.63 31.61
CA GLY A 182 21.23 -14.53 32.73
C GLY A 182 22.64 -15.14 32.71
N ARG A 183 23.38 -14.96 31.60
CA ARG A 183 24.76 -15.44 31.45
C ARG A 183 25.72 -14.40 32.06
N GLY A 184 26.53 -14.82 33.03
CA GLY A 184 27.49 -13.93 33.70
C GLY A 184 28.12 -14.47 35.00
N GLY A 185 27.62 -15.55 35.59
CA GLY A 185 28.15 -16.12 36.84
C GLY A 185 28.27 -15.05 37.94
N GLN A 186 29.46 -14.92 38.54
CA GLN A 186 29.77 -13.88 39.54
C GLN A 186 29.63 -12.45 39.01
N SER A 187 29.74 -12.23 37.70
CA SER A 187 29.56 -10.91 37.07
C SER A 187 28.09 -10.58 36.75
N ALA A 188 27.15 -11.49 36.94
CA ALA A 188 25.73 -11.27 36.65
C ALA A 188 25.16 -10.05 37.41
N LEU A 189 25.55 -9.87 38.68
CA LEU A 189 25.13 -8.73 39.49
C LEU A 189 25.69 -7.41 38.97
N ARG A 190 26.94 -7.40 38.49
CA ARG A 190 27.56 -6.21 37.87
C ARG A 190 26.80 -5.78 36.62
N PHE A 191 26.45 -6.72 35.76
CA PHE A 191 25.68 -6.41 34.55
C PHE A 191 24.24 -6.01 34.85
N ALA A 192 23.64 -6.55 35.91
CA ALA A 192 22.35 -6.08 36.40
C ALA A 192 22.41 -4.63 36.88
N ARG A 193 23.43 -4.26 37.68
CA ARG A 193 23.64 -2.87 38.09
C ARG A 193 23.86 -1.93 36.92
N LEU A 194 24.72 -2.31 35.97
CA LEU A 194 25.01 -1.47 34.80
C LEU A 194 23.77 -1.27 33.90
N ARG A 195 22.88 -2.25 33.86
CA ARG A 195 21.58 -2.13 33.19
C ARG A 195 20.66 -1.16 33.89
N GLU A 196 20.45 -1.31 35.20
CA GLU A 196 19.61 -0.37 35.97
C GLU A 196 20.17 1.05 35.93
N GLU A 197 21.49 1.22 35.97
CA GLU A 197 22.14 2.52 35.82
C GLU A 197 21.85 3.15 34.45
N LYS A 198 21.91 2.37 33.36
CA LYS A 198 21.55 2.85 32.02
C LYS A 198 20.06 3.16 31.88
N ARG A 199 19.17 2.35 32.47
CA ARG A 199 17.72 2.62 32.51
C ARG A 199 17.42 3.92 33.27
N HIS A 200 18.05 4.12 34.42
CA HIS A 200 17.89 5.34 35.22
C HIS A 200 18.40 6.58 34.48
N ASN A 201 19.55 6.50 33.79
CA ASN A 201 20.05 7.58 32.95
C ASN A 201 19.13 7.89 31.75
N TYR A 202 18.46 6.87 31.19
CA TYR A 202 17.48 7.08 30.13
C TYR A 202 16.23 7.81 30.65
N VAL A 203 15.66 7.39 31.79
CA VAL A 203 14.53 8.08 32.43
C VAL A 203 14.89 9.53 32.74
N ARG A 204 16.10 9.78 33.27
CA ARG A 204 16.61 11.15 33.50
C ARG A 204 16.63 11.97 32.22
N LYS A 205 17.21 11.44 31.14
CA LYS A 205 17.28 12.14 29.85
C LYS A 205 15.89 12.45 29.28
N VAL A 206 14.93 11.53 29.42
CA VAL A 206 13.55 11.77 29.00
C VAL A 206 12.90 12.87 29.84
N ALA A 207 13.09 12.87 31.15
CA ALA A 207 12.58 13.91 32.05
C ALA A 207 13.14 15.30 31.72
N GLU A 208 14.45 15.41 31.49
CA GLU A 208 15.11 16.66 31.09
C GLU A 208 14.59 17.19 29.75
N LEU A 209 14.43 16.32 28.76
CA LEU A 209 13.88 16.70 27.45
C LEU A 209 12.39 17.07 27.54
N ALA A 210 11.62 16.46 28.45
CA ALA A 210 10.24 16.85 28.68
C ALA A 210 10.14 18.30 29.20
N VAL A 211 11.02 18.70 30.12
CA VAL A 211 11.12 20.08 30.62
C VAL A 211 11.48 21.04 29.50
N GLN A 212 12.47 20.70 28.66
CA GLN A 212 12.89 21.56 27.54
C GLN A 212 11.79 21.79 26.50
N ASN A 213 10.93 20.80 26.25
CA ASN A 213 9.91 20.87 25.21
C ASN A 213 8.55 21.37 25.71
N PHE A 214 8.15 21.03 26.95
CA PHE A 214 6.82 21.31 27.48
C PHE A 214 6.77 22.46 28.49
N ILE A 215 7.91 23.06 28.85
CA ILE A 215 7.96 24.26 29.69
C ILE A 215 8.60 25.39 28.90
N THR A 216 7.87 26.49 28.75
CA THR A 216 8.38 27.74 28.19
C THR A 216 8.09 28.88 29.16
N THR A 217 9.08 29.72 29.45
CA THR A 217 8.94 30.87 30.37
C THR A 217 8.36 30.46 31.74
N ASP A 218 8.93 29.40 32.33
CA ASP A 218 8.53 28.81 33.62
C ASP A 218 7.07 28.33 33.75
N LYS A 219 6.33 28.28 32.64
CA LYS A 219 4.96 27.75 32.58
C LYS A 219 4.88 26.57 31.63
N VAL A 220 4.03 25.61 31.98
CA VAL A 220 3.73 24.46 31.11
C VAL A 220 2.95 24.96 29.90
N ASN A 221 3.42 24.66 28.68
CA ASN A 221 2.83 25.12 27.43
C ASN A 221 1.75 24.18 26.86
N VAL A 222 1.45 23.09 27.57
CA VAL A 222 0.42 22.11 27.26
C VAL A 222 -0.65 22.07 28.35
N ALA A 223 -1.91 21.87 27.95
CA ALA A 223 -3.05 21.72 28.84
C ALA A 223 -2.94 20.45 29.70
N GLY A 224 -2.38 19.38 29.14
CA GLY A 224 -1.95 18.20 29.87
C GLY A 224 -1.11 17.24 29.05
N ILE A 225 -0.63 16.18 29.70
CA ILE A 225 0.38 15.25 29.18
C ILE A 225 -0.13 13.82 29.26
N ILE A 226 0.13 13.05 28.20
CA ILE A 226 -0.10 11.62 28.15
C ILE A 226 1.25 10.91 28.09
N LEU A 227 1.47 9.99 29.03
CA LEU A 227 2.63 9.13 29.03
C LEU A 227 2.24 7.80 28.39
N ALA A 228 2.89 7.44 27.28
CA ALA A 228 2.65 6.19 26.59
C ALA A 228 3.94 5.38 26.51
N GLY A 229 3.85 4.06 26.44
CA GLY A 229 5.03 3.23 26.20
C GLY A 229 4.83 1.75 26.42
N SER A 230 5.78 0.97 25.91
CA SER A 230 5.88 -0.46 26.19
C SER A 230 6.59 -0.68 27.55
N ALA A 231 6.13 -1.65 28.35
CA ALA A 231 6.68 -1.97 29.68
C ALA A 231 6.60 -0.83 30.73
N ASP A 232 7.18 -1.05 31.91
CA ASP A 232 7.03 -0.18 33.09
C ASP A 232 7.80 1.16 33.01
N PHE A 233 8.50 1.49 31.93
CA PHE A 233 9.33 2.71 31.84
C PHE A 233 8.54 4.02 32.04
N LYS A 234 7.30 4.07 31.54
CA LYS A 234 6.39 5.21 31.74
C LYS A 234 5.93 5.36 33.18
N ASN A 235 5.78 4.23 33.89
CA ASN A 235 5.45 4.20 35.31
C ASN A 235 6.65 4.66 36.14
N ASP A 236 7.85 4.18 35.79
CA ASP A 236 9.11 4.60 36.38
C ASP A 236 9.33 6.12 36.22
N LEU A 237 9.03 6.68 35.05
CA LEU A 237 9.11 8.13 34.82
C LEU A 237 8.11 8.90 35.70
N ASN A 238 6.85 8.48 35.72
CA ASN A 238 5.78 9.16 36.46
C ASN A 238 5.97 9.13 37.99
N GLN A 239 6.57 8.04 38.51
CA GLN A 239 6.84 7.87 39.93
C GLN A 239 8.22 8.42 40.35
N SER A 240 9.07 8.81 39.39
CA SER A 240 10.41 9.29 39.70
C SER A 240 10.42 10.74 40.17
N ASP A 241 11.26 11.03 41.18
CA ASP A 241 11.58 12.40 41.62
C ASP A 241 12.33 13.22 40.56
N LEU A 242 12.75 12.58 39.45
CA LEU A 242 13.45 13.21 38.35
C LEU A 242 12.51 13.97 37.40
N PHE A 243 11.22 13.61 37.40
CA PHE A 243 10.22 14.26 36.55
C PHE A 243 9.73 15.56 37.21
N ASP A 244 9.76 16.67 36.48
CA ASP A 244 9.41 17.99 37.05
C ASP A 244 7.97 17.98 37.59
N ASN A 245 7.80 18.38 38.86
CA ASN A 245 6.51 18.38 39.55
C ASN A 245 5.43 19.18 38.80
N ARG A 246 5.79 20.24 38.06
CA ARG A 246 4.84 21.01 37.25
C ARG A 246 4.27 20.18 36.10
N LEU A 247 5.06 19.30 35.50
CA LEU A 247 4.61 18.37 34.46
C LEU A 247 3.88 17.17 35.05
N ALA A 248 4.34 16.65 36.19
CA ALA A 248 3.69 15.53 36.90
C ALA A 248 2.23 15.83 37.24
N THR A 249 1.93 17.04 37.73
CA THR A 249 0.53 17.47 38.01
C THR A 249 -0.34 17.60 36.76
N LYS A 250 0.27 17.62 35.58
CA LYS A 250 -0.40 17.74 34.28
C LYS A 250 -0.50 16.40 33.54
N VAL A 251 -0.02 15.30 34.11
CA VAL A 251 -0.20 13.96 33.55
C VAL A 251 -1.66 13.55 33.70
N ILE A 252 -2.34 13.36 32.57
CA ILE A 252 -3.77 13.04 32.53
C ILE A 252 -3.97 11.52 32.52
N LYS A 253 -3.22 10.82 31.67
CA LYS A 253 -3.36 9.38 31.45
C LYS A 253 -2.02 8.74 31.16
N VAL A 254 -1.83 7.53 31.67
CA VAL A 254 -0.72 6.64 31.31
C VAL A 254 -1.28 5.51 30.46
N VAL A 255 -0.70 5.27 29.29
CA VAL A 255 -1.21 4.34 28.27
C VAL A 255 -0.17 3.30 27.91
N ASP A 256 -0.59 2.03 27.92
CA ASP A 256 0.19 0.92 27.38
C ASP A 256 0.03 0.87 25.86
N VAL A 257 1.14 0.99 25.13
CA VAL A 257 1.17 0.81 23.67
C VAL A 257 2.06 -0.36 23.30
N SER A 258 1.67 -1.09 22.25
CA SER A 258 2.36 -2.31 21.80
C SER A 258 3.65 -1.98 21.03
N TYR A 259 3.72 -0.79 20.46
CA TYR A 259 4.82 -0.32 19.62
C TYR A 259 5.34 1.03 20.11
N GLY A 260 6.64 1.28 19.99
CA GLY A 260 7.25 2.60 20.22
C GLY A 260 7.20 3.51 18.98
N GLY A 261 7.75 4.72 19.12
CA GLY A 261 7.90 5.67 18.00
C GLY A 261 6.58 6.26 17.50
N GLU A 262 6.51 6.57 16.19
CA GLU A 262 5.35 7.25 15.57
C GLU A 262 4.10 6.36 15.48
N ASN A 263 4.27 5.05 15.32
CA ASN A 263 3.14 4.10 15.37
C ASN A 263 2.56 4.02 16.78
N GLY A 264 3.43 3.97 17.80
CA GLY A 264 3.04 4.08 19.21
C GLY A 264 2.35 5.40 19.53
N PHE A 265 2.79 6.50 18.92
CA PHE A 265 2.13 7.80 19.06
C PHE A 265 0.69 7.77 18.57
N ASN A 266 0.42 7.20 17.39
CA ASN A 266 -0.94 7.09 16.86
C ASN A 266 -1.83 6.22 17.73
N GLN A 267 -1.31 5.08 18.18
CA GLN A 267 -2.02 4.19 19.09
C GLN A 267 -2.32 4.87 20.43
N ALA A 268 -1.38 5.67 20.96
CA ALA A 268 -1.58 6.43 22.19
C ALA A 268 -2.68 7.49 22.05
N ILE A 269 -2.76 8.18 20.89
CA ILE A 269 -3.82 9.15 20.61
C ILE A 269 -5.18 8.46 20.61
N GLU A 270 -5.29 7.30 19.96
CA GLU A 270 -6.54 6.52 19.88
C GLU A 270 -6.99 5.99 21.24
N LEU A 271 -6.09 5.38 22.02
CA LEU A 271 -6.38 4.89 23.37
C LEU A 271 -6.66 6.01 24.39
N SER A 272 -6.25 7.23 24.09
CA SER A 272 -6.50 8.42 24.92
C SER A 272 -7.72 9.22 24.45
N ALA A 273 -8.42 8.77 23.41
CA ALA A 273 -9.51 9.52 22.78
C ALA A 273 -10.64 9.89 23.77
N GLU A 274 -11.01 8.99 24.68
CA GLU A 274 -12.07 9.25 25.68
C GLU A 274 -11.69 10.40 26.63
N THR A 275 -10.41 10.46 27.01
CA THR A 275 -9.88 11.43 27.96
C THR A 275 -9.55 12.76 27.29
N LEU A 276 -9.29 12.73 25.98
CA LEU A 276 -9.08 13.87 25.10
C LEU A 276 -10.34 14.28 24.34
N SER A 277 -11.53 13.96 24.88
CA SER A 277 -12.81 14.18 24.21
C SER A 277 -13.10 15.64 23.83
N ASN A 278 -12.39 16.61 24.42
CA ASN A 278 -12.46 18.03 24.08
C ASN A 278 -11.55 18.45 22.91
N VAL A 279 -10.82 17.51 22.29
CA VAL A 279 -9.95 17.78 21.14
C VAL A 279 -10.72 17.58 19.84
N LYS A 280 -10.81 18.66 19.03
CA LYS A 280 -11.56 18.69 17.76
C LYS A 280 -11.21 17.55 16.80
N PHE A 281 -9.93 17.14 16.73
CA PHE A 281 -9.51 16.04 15.87
C PHE A 281 -10.24 14.72 16.17
N ILE A 282 -10.44 14.43 17.45
CA ILE A 282 -11.05 13.18 17.91
C ILE A 282 -12.57 13.23 17.68
N GLN A 283 -13.18 14.38 17.94
CA GLN A 283 -14.60 14.62 17.64
C GLN A 283 -14.88 14.47 16.14
N GLU A 284 -14.05 15.08 15.29
CA GLU A 284 -14.13 14.98 13.82
C GLU A 284 -14.01 13.52 13.36
N LYS A 285 -12.96 12.82 13.80
CA LYS A 285 -12.74 11.41 13.43
C LYS A 285 -13.91 10.53 13.86
N LYS A 286 -14.46 10.75 15.06
CA LYS A 286 -15.62 10.00 15.57
C LYS A 286 -16.88 10.30 14.76
N LEU A 287 -17.12 11.56 14.40
CA LEU A 287 -18.27 11.99 13.61
C LEU A 287 -18.23 11.37 12.20
N ILE A 288 -17.09 11.46 11.51
CA ILE A 288 -16.92 10.87 10.17
C ILE A 288 -16.91 9.34 10.26
N GLY A 289 -16.35 8.77 11.34
CA GLY A 289 -16.46 7.33 11.62
C GLY A 289 -17.91 6.86 11.72
N LYS A 290 -18.77 7.59 12.45
CA LYS A 290 -20.21 7.31 12.52
C LYS A 290 -20.88 7.42 11.14
N TYR A 291 -20.51 8.42 10.35
CA TYR A 291 -20.98 8.58 8.97
C TYR A 291 -20.61 7.38 8.07
N PHE A 292 -19.37 6.88 8.13
CA PHE A 292 -18.96 5.68 7.39
C PHE A 292 -19.54 4.38 7.95
N GLU A 293 -19.82 4.32 9.24
CA GLU A 293 -20.47 3.16 9.86
C GLU A 293 -21.89 2.98 9.29
N GLU A 294 -22.67 4.06 9.19
CA GLU A 294 -24.01 4.03 8.57
C GLU A 294 -23.96 3.62 7.08
N ILE A 295 -22.91 4.02 6.36
CA ILE A 295 -22.66 3.54 4.98
C ILE A 295 -22.34 2.03 4.97
N SER A 296 -21.49 1.57 5.88
CA SER A 296 -21.05 0.17 5.92
C SER A 296 -22.15 -0.80 6.34
N GLN A 297 -23.11 -0.33 7.13
CA GLN A 297 -24.26 -1.10 7.60
C GLN A 297 -25.46 -1.03 6.65
N ASP A 298 -25.38 -0.26 5.55
CA ASP A 298 -26.44 -0.07 4.55
C ASP A 298 -27.80 0.35 5.15
N THR A 299 -27.77 1.23 6.15
CA THR A 299 -28.99 1.67 6.86
C THR A 299 -29.86 2.63 6.05
N GLY A 300 -29.29 3.25 5.00
CA GLY A 300 -29.95 4.27 4.17
C GLY A 300 -30.20 5.61 4.88
N ARG A 301 -29.60 5.84 6.06
CA ARG A 301 -29.74 7.08 6.85
C ARG A 301 -28.64 8.09 6.58
N ILE A 302 -28.25 8.23 5.32
CA ILE A 302 -27.17 9.13 4.90
C ILE A 302 -27.55 9.87 3.62
N CYS A 303 -27.05 11.09 3.47
CA CYS A 303 -27.06 11.83 2.22
C CYS A 303 -25.65 12.37 1.92
N TYR A 304 -25.32 12.50 0.64
CA TYR A 304 -24.05 13.06 0.17
C TYR A 304 -24.26 13.84 -1.11
N GLY A 305 -23.38 14.81 -1.39
CA GLY A 305 -23.52 15.69 -2.54
C GLY A 305 -24.52 16.82 -2.30
N VAL A 306 -24.36 17.92 -3.05
CA VAL A 306 -25.04 19.19 -2.76
C VAL A 306 -26.56 19.08 -2.98
N GLU A 307 -26.98 18.45 -4.07
CA GLU A 307 -28.39 18.35 -4.47
C GLU A 307 -29.18 17.49 -3.48
N ASP A 308 -28.74 16.26 -3.23
CA ASP A 308 -29.40 15.35 -2.28
C ASP A 308 -29.40 15.90 -0.85
N THR A 309 -28.32 16.57 -0.45
CA THR A 309 -28.23 17.19 0.87
C THR A 309 -29.21 18.36 1.02
N LEU A 310 -29.39 19.18 -0.03
CA LEU A 310 -30.37 20.27 -0.02
C LEU A 310 -31.80 19.74 0.00
N LYS A 311 -32.13 18.73 -0.82
CA LYS A 311 -33.44 18.07 -0.78
C LYS A 311 -33.72 17.49 0.60
N ALA A 312 -32.74 16.82 1.20
CA ALA A 312 -32.87 16.29 2.56
C ALA A 312 -33.03 17.39 3.64
N LEU A 313 -32.37 18.55 3.46
CA LEU A 313 -32.50 19.71 4.34
C LEU A 313 -33.89 20.32 4.26
N GLU A 314 -34.43 20.50 3.05
CA GLU A 314 -35.79 21.02 2.81
C GLU A 314 -36.88 20.10 3.38
N LEU A 315 -36.66 18.78 3.31
CA LEU A 315 -37.53 17.78 3.95
C LEU A 315 -37.38 17.73 5.49
N GLY A 316 -36.41 18.44 6.07
CA GLY A 316 -36.12 18.39 7.52
C GLY A 316 -35.65 17.00 7.98
N ALA A 317 -35.12 16.18 7.08
CA ALA A 317 -34.70 14.81 7.37
C ALA A 317 -33.30 14.72 7.98
N VAL A 318 -32.48 15.76 7.84
CA VAL A 318 -31.09 15.79 8.34
C VAL A 318 -31.05 16.03 9.85
N GLU A 319 -30.30 15.19 10.56
CA GLU A 319 -29.96 15.36 11.98
C GLU A 319 -28.69 16.20 12.11
N ILE A 320 -27.61 15.74 11.49
CA ILE A 320 -26.29 16.36 11.54
C ILE A 320 -25.80 16.58 10.11
N LEU A 321 -25.60 17.83 9.74
CA LEU A 321 -25.05 18.27 8.48
C LEU A 321 -23.53 18.42 8.62
N ILE A 322 -22.79 17.65 7.85
CA ILE A 322 -21.32 17.58 7.86
C ILE A 322 -20.81 18.32 6.63
N VAL A 323 -20.06 19.40 6.83
CA VAL A 323 -19.57 20.26 5.75
C VAL A 323 -18.07 20.47 5.86
N PHE A 324 -17.35 20.36 4.76
CA PHE A 324 -15.93 20.66 4.70
C PHE A 324 -15.68 22.17 4.82
N GLU A 325 -14.79 22.59 5.72
CA GLU A 325 -14.55 24.01 6.03
C GLU A 325 -14.07 24.87 4.84
N ASN A 326 -13.43 24.25 3.84
CA ASN A 326 -12.91 24.91 2.64
C ASN A 326 -13.71 24.53 1.38
N LEU A 327 -15.01 24.26 1.51
CA LEU A 327 -15.89 23.97 0.38
C LEU A 327 -16.00 25.18 -0.57
N GLU A 328 -15.55 25.03 -1.81
CA GLU A 328 -15.51 26.09 -2.83
C GLU A 328 -16.77 26.10 -3.70
N ILE A 329 -17.94 26.23 -3.08
CA ILE A 329 -19.23 26.30 -3.77
C ILE A 329 -19.85 27.69 -3.57
N ASN A 330 -20.29 28.28 -4.68
CA ASN A 330 -21.04 29.53 -4.71
C ASN A 330 -22.52 29.23 -4.97
N ARG A 331 -23.39 29.96 -4.27
CA ARG A 331 -24.83 29.95 -4.46
C ARG A 331 -25.21 31.21 -5.24
N TRP A 332 -25.79 31.01 -6.41
CA TRP A 332 -26.29 32.06 -7.29
C TRP A 332 -27.80 32.05 -7.28
N VAL A 333 -28.41 33.22 -7.15
CA VAL A 333 -29.84 33.40 -7.40
C VAL A 333 -29.95 34.18 -8.70
N LEU A 334 -30.43 33.50 -9.73
CA LEU A 334 -30.63 34.05 -11.06
C LEU A 334 -32.11 34.35 -11.24
N LYS A 335 -32.42 35.47 -11.90
CA LYS A 335 -33.78 35.85 -12.24
C LYS A 335 -33.93 35.86 -13.74
N ASP A 336 -34.96 35.16 -14.19
CA ASP A 336 -35.28 35.05 -15.59
C ASP A 336 -36.05 36.27 -16.12
N SER A 337 -36.18 36.39 -17.44
CA SER A 337 -36.95 37.42 -18.14
C SER A 337 -38.44 37.46 -17.70
N ASN A 338 -38.98 36.30 -17.32
CA ASN A 338 -40.33 36.12 -16.75
C ASN A 338 -40.42 36.40 -15.24
N GLY A 339 -39.29 36.68 -14.58
CA GLY A 339 -39.22 37.02 -13.15
C GLY A 339 -39.15 35.83 -12.19
N VAL A 340 -39.09 34.59 -12.70
CA VAL A 340 -38.86 33.37 -11.91
C VAL A 340 -37.42 33.36 -11.40
N GLN A 341 -37.23 32.97 -10.13
CA GLN A 341 -35.91 32.88 -9.50
C GLN A 341 -35.41 31.44 -9.49
N THR A 342 -34.25 31.20 -10.09
CA THR A 342 -33.58 29.90 -10.11
C THR A 342 -32.33 29.96 -9.26
N THR A 343 -32.18 29.02 -8.31
CA THR A 343 -30.98 28.93 -7.47
C THR A 343 -30.01 27.93 -8.09
N LEU A 344 -28.78 28.38 -8.38
CA LEU A 344 -27.72 27.56 -8.96
C LEU A 344 -26.56 27.41 -7.97
N HIS A 345 -26.05 26.19 -7.82
CA HIS A 345 -24.87 25.91 -7.00
C HIS A 345 -23.71 25.51 -7.91
N THR A 346 -22.65 26.32 -7.98
CA THR A 346 -21.51 26.06 -8.87
C THR A 346 -20.18 26.14 -8.14
N THR A 347 -19.19 25.38 -8.63
CA THR A 347 -17.79 25.57 -8.23
C THR A 347 -17.10 26.50 -9.22
N LYS A 348 -15.99 27.14 -8.80
CA LYS A 348 -15.17 27.99 -9.69
C LYS A 348 -14.70 27.28 -10.97
N LYS A 349 -14.59 25.94 -10.96
CA LYS A 349 -14.21 25.14 -12.13
C LYS A 349 -15.40 24.85 -13.05
N THR A 350 -16.60 24.66 -12.49
CA THR A 350 -17.84 24.43 -13.26
C THR A 350 -18.46 25.72 -13.79
N GLU A 351 -18.15 26.88 -13.19
CA GLU A 351 -18.66 28.20 -13.62
C GLU A 351 -18.33 28.51 -15.10
N ALA A 352 -17.12 28.15 -15.56
CA ALA A 352 -16.72 28.34 -16.96
C ALA A 352 -17.36 27.34 -17.95
N SER A 353 -17.78 26.17 -17.46
CA SER A 353 -18.35 25.07 -18.27
C SER A 353 -19.88 25.13 -18.36
N ASN A 354 -20.56 25.67 -17.34
CA ASN A 354 -22.03 25.73 -17.25
C ASN A 354 -22.60 27.09 -17.70
N ARG A 355 -21.92 27.82 -18.56
CA ARG A 355 -22.39 29.13 -19.03
C ARG A 355 -23.75 29.09 -19.74
N GLU A 356 -24.13 27.92 -20.27
CA GLU A 356 -25.46 27.63 -20.83
C GLU A 356 -26.58 27.64 -19.76
N GLN A 357 -26.28 27.30 -18.50
CA GLN A 357 -27.26 27.34 -17.39
C GLN A 357 -27.50 28.76 -16.84
N PHE A 358 -26.67 29.73 -17.25
CA PHE A 358 -26.87 31.16 -16.98
C PHE A 358 -27.67 31.85 -18.08
N MET A 359 -28.06 31.11 -19.14
CA MET A 359 -28.88 31.60 -20.24
C MET A 359 -30.31 31.15 -20.04
N ASP A 360 -31.25 32.05 -20.24
CA ASP A 360 -32.67 31.74 -20.34
C ASP A 360 -32.91 30.85 -21.58
N LYS A 361 -33.53 29.68 -21.37
CA LYS A 361 -33.81 28.71 -22.44
C LYS A 361 -34.87 29.20 -23.43
N GLU A 362 -35.73 30.14 -23.04
CA GLU A 362 -36.80 30.65 -23.88
C GLU A 362 -36.37 31.89 -24.69
N THR A 363 -35.59 32.80 -24.09
CA THR A 363 -35.19 34.06 -24.73
C THR A 363 -33.76 34.08 -25.26
N GLY A 364 -32.91 33.14 -24.82
CA GLY A 364 -31.49 33.07 -25.18
C GLY A 364 -30.65 34.23 -24.63
N GLN A 365 -31.17 34.98 -23.66
CA GLN A 365 -30.44 36.06 -22.98
C GLN A 365 -29.85 35.58 -21.65
N GLU A 366 -28.75 36.20 -21.18
CA GLU A 366 -28.18 35.89 -19.86
C GLU A 366 -29.17 36.31 -18.76
N MET A 367 -29.48 35.39 -17.84
CA MET A 367 -30.33 35.64 -16.68
C MET A 367 -29.69 36.67 -15.75
N GLU A 368 -30.52 37.52 -15.12
CA GLU A 368 -30.04 38.57 -14.22
C GLU A 368 -29.55 37.95 -12.89
N VAL A 369 -28.29 38.22 -12.52
CA VAL A 369 -27.76 37.78 -11.22
C VAL A 369 -28.32 38.66 -10.11
N VAL A 370 -29.24 38.12 -9.31
CA VAL A 370 -29.85 38.82 -8.17
C VAL A 370 -28.90 38.86 -6.98
N SER A 371 -28.29 37.71 -6.66
CA SER A 371 -27.32 37.61 -5.57
C SER A 371 -26.32 36.49 -5.81
N SER A 372 -25.08 36.73 -5.41
CA SER A 372 -23.99 35.77 -5.42
C SER A 372 -23.39 35.71 -4.01
N GLU A 373 -23.55 34.57 -3.34
CA GLU A 373 -23.05 34.35 -1.99
C GLU A 373 -22.29 33.01 -1.87
N SER A 374 -21.44 32.89 -0.85
CA SER A 374 -20.75 31.62 -0.58
C SER A 374 -21.76 30.64 0.00
N PHE A 375 -21.90 29.45 -0.60
CA PHE A 375 -22.86 28.45 -0.15
C PHE A 375 -22.67 28.07 1.33
N LEU A 376 -21.42 28.02 1.75
CA LEU A 376 -21.06 27.67 3.12
C LEU A 376 -21.37 28.80 4.13
N GLU A 377 -21.37 30.07 3.69
CA GLU A 377 -21.86 31.19 4.52
C GLU A 377 -23.38 31.15 4.67
N TRP A 378 -24.08 30.88 3.56
CA TRP A 378 -25.53 30.71 3.57
C TRP A 378 -25.97 29.59 4.51
N ILE A 379 -25.34 28.39 4.45
CA ILE A 379 -25.61 27.30 5.38
C ILE A 379 -25.33 27.72 6.83
N ALA A 380 -24.22 28.39 7.11
CA ALA A 380 -23.87 28.81 8.47
C ALA A 380 -24.86 29.82 9.08
N GLU A 381 -25.61 30.56 8.26
CA GLU A 381 -26.68 31.46 8.71
C GLU A 381 -28.04 30.76 8.79
N LYS A 382 -28.33 29.83 7.87
CA LYS A 382 -29.66 29.24 7.65
C LYS A 382 -29.88 27.84 8.20
N TYR A 383 -28.84 27.14 8.67
CA TYR A 383 -28.98 25.77 9.18
C TYR A 383 -30.02 25.62 10.30
N ARG A 384 -30.23 26.66 11.13
CA ARG A 384 -31.23 26.65 12.20
C ARG A 384 -32.67 26.61 11.66
N ASP A 385 -32.91 27.22 10.51
CA ASP A 385 -34.25 27.26 9.89
C ASP A 385 -34.68 25.83 9.48
N PHE A 386 -33.73 24.92 9.22
CA PHE A 386 -33.96 23.51 8.86
C PHE A 386 -33.97 22.55 10.05
N GLY A 387 -33.69 23.02 11.27
CA GLY A 387 -33.65 22.18 12.47
C GLY A 387 -32.50 21.16 12.50
N THR A 388 -31.43 21.36 11.72
CA THR A 388 -30.24 20.49 11.69
C THR A 388 -29.15 21.02 12.62
N THR A 389 -28.22 20.16 13.06
CA THR A 389 -26.93 20.59 13.63
C THR A 389 -25.89 20.71 12.51
N LEU A 390 -25.10 21.78 12.48
CA LEU A 390 -24.03 21.99 11.49
C LEU A 390 -22.66 21.72 12.11
N GLU A 391 -21.88 20.83 11.49
CA GLU A 391 -20.52 20.50 11.90
C GLU A 391 -19.53 20.72 10.75
N PHE A 392 -18.48 21.50 11.03
CA PHE A 392 -17.39 21.75 10.09
C PHE A 392 -16.27 20.74 10.29
N VAL A 393 -15.87 20.07 9.21
CA VAL A 393 -14.78 19.08 9.21
C VAL A 393 -13.61 19.53 8.33
N SER A 394 -12.41 19.04 8.65
CA SER A 394 -11.18 19.26 7.89
C SER A 394 -10.76 18.02 7.08
N ASP A 395 -9.78 18.17 6.20
CA ASP A 395 -9.19 17.08 5.40
C ASP A 395 -7.87 16.54 5.99
N ARG A 396 -7.55 16.92 7.23
CA ARG A 396 -6.29 16.57 7.91
C ARG A 396 -6.28 15.13 8.42
N SER A 397 -7.45 14.60 8.76
CA SER A 397 -7.63 13.19 9.09
C SER A 397 -7.71 12.33 7.82
N SER A 398 -7.32 11.05 7.91
CA SER A 398 -7.46 10.10 6.80
C SER A 398 -8.92 9.96 6.35
N GLU A 399 -9.82 9.93 7.33
CA GLU A 399 -11.27 9.84 7.17
C GLU A 399 -11.83 11.14 6.58
N GLY A 400 -11.38 12.31 7.04
CA GLY A 400 -11.72 13.62 6.47
C GLY A 400 -11.30 13.75 5.01
N ASN A 401 -10.09 13.31 4.66
CA ASN A 401 -9.62 13.30 3.26
C ASN A 401 -10.49 12.38 2.38
N GLN A 402 -10.95 11.24 2.90
CA GLN A 402 -11.90 10.36 2.21
C GLN A 402 -13.27 11.03 2.05
N PHE A 403 -13.78 11.70 3.08
CA PHE A 403 -15.04 12.44 3.01
C PHE A 403 -15.00 13.54 1.94
N VAL A 404 -13.93 14.34 1.90
CA VAL A 404 -13.78 15.42 0.92
C VAL A 404 -13.61 14.90 -0.51
N LYS A 405 -12.68 13.95 -0.73
CA LYS A 405 -12.38 13.46 -2.09
C LYS A 405 -13.40 12.43 -2.61
N GLY A 406 -14.01 11.66 -1.72
CA GLY A 406 -14.96 10.60 -2.07
C GLY A 406 -16.40 11.09 -2.17
N PHE A 407 -16.85 11.93 -1.23
CA PHE A 407 -18.25 12.33 -1.09
C PHE A 407 -18.51 13.81 -1.39
N GLY A 408 -17.53 14.50 -1.98
CA GLY A 408 -17.68 15.91 -2.41
C GLY A 408 -17.60 16.93 -1.27
N GLY A 409 -17.23 16.52 -0.06
CA GLY A 409 -17.04 17.41 1.08
C GLY A 409 -18.32 17.98 1.69
N ILE A 410 -19.49 17.45 1.32
CA ILE A 410 -20.77 17.74 1.95
C ILE A 410 -21.61 16.46 2.06
N GLY A 411 -22.21 16.26 3.23
CA GLY A 411 -23.12 15.15 3.48
C GLY A 411 -23.84 15.31 4.82
N GLY A 412 -24.77 14.41 5.10
CA GLY A 412 -25.56 14.48 6.32
C GLY A 412 -25.95 13.11 6.86
N LEU A 413 -26.05 13.03 8.18
CA LEU A 413 -26.70 11.92 8.88
C LEU A 413 -28.19 12.21 8.95
N LEU A 414 -29.01 11.32 8.40
CA LEU A 414 -30.46 11.46 8.36
C LEU A 414 -31.10 10.85 9.61
N ARG A 415 -32.18 11.47 10.10
CA ARG A 415 -33.00 10.96 11.21
C ARG A 415 -33.71 9.66 10.84
N TYR A 416 -34.11 9.54 9.58
CA TYR A 416 -34.83 8.41 9.00
C TYR A 416 -34.38 8.20 7.56
N LYS A 417 -34.65 7.00 7.01
CA LYS A 417 -34.29 6.66 5.63
C LYS A 417 -35.13 7.47 4.65
N VAL A 418 -34.48 8.13 3.69
CA VAL A 418 -35.10 8.88 2.60
C VAL A 418 -34.76 8.21 1.27
N ASN A 419 -35.76 8.01 0.42
CA ASN A 419 -35.55 7.49 -0.93
C ASN A 419 -35.34 8.67 -1.90
N PHE A 420 -34.09 8.96 -2.23
CA PHE A 420 -33.75 10.06 -3.15
C PHE A 420 -34.23 9.82 -4.60
N GLU A 421 -34.42 8.57 -5.00
CA GLU A 421 -34.92 8.20 -6.33
C GLU A 421 -36.37 8.66 -6.57
N GLN A 422 -37.24 8.59 -5.55
CA GLN A 422 -38.64 9.03 -5.65
C GLN A 422 -38.79 10.56 -5.69
N LEU A 423 -37.75 11.30 -5.28
CA LEU A 423 -37.71 12.76 -5.26
C LEU A 423 -37.05 13.35 -6.53
N ALA A 424 -36.55 12.50 -7.41
CA ALA A 424 -36.03 12.90 -8.72
C ALA A 424 -37.13 12.94 -9.79
N GLU A 425 -38.25 12.26 -9.58
CA GLU A 425 -39.36 12.17 -10.54
C GLU A 425 -40.41 13.30 -10.39
N VAL A 426 -40.28 14.19 -9.39
CA VAL A 426 -41.32 15.20 -9.07
C VAL A 426 -41.08 16.56 -9.73
N ASP A 427 -39.91 16.79 -10.35
CA ASP A 427 -39.59 18.08 -10.99
C ASP A 427 -40.04 18.19 -12.47
N ASP A 428 -40.67 17.15 -13.04
CA ASP A 428 -41.04 17.10 -14.48
C ASP A 428 -42.55 16.92 -14.76
N ASP A 429 -43.44 17.05 -13.76
CA ASP A 429 -44.89 16.88 -13.94
C ASP A 429 -45.68 18.16 -13.57
N ASP A 430 -45.46 19.23 -14.34
CA ASP A 430 -46.48 20.27 -14.57
C ASP A 430 -47.15 19.99 -15.92
N ASP A 431 -48.12 19.09 -15.94
CA ASP A 431 -49.39 19.24 -16.66
C ASP A 431 -50.26 17.97 -16.57
N TYR A 432 -51.54 18.18 -16.22
CA TYR A 432 -52.73 17.42 -16.66
C TYR A 432 -53.59 16.68 -15.58
N TYR A 433 -54.72 17.33 -15.27
CA TYR A 433 -56.02 16.91 -14.69
C TYR A 433 -56.30 17.01 -13.17
N ASP A 434 -56.93 18.15 -12.85
CA ASP A 434 -58.14 18.39 -12.05
C ASP A 434 -58.99 17.17 -11.61
N GLY A 435 -59.45 17.16 -10.35
CA GLY A 435 -60.46 16.20 -9.89
C GLY A 435 -60.60 15.90 -8.40
N MET A 436 -60.81 16.92 -7.55
CA MET A 436 -61.84 16.93 -6.49
C MET A 436 -61.84 15.82 -5.37
N LEU A 437 -61.51 16.25 -4.13
CA LEU A 437 -62.07 15.87 -2.80
C LEU A 437 -61.93 14.38 -2.36
N GLN A 438 -61.66 13.98 -1.11
CA GLN A 438 -62.07 14.53 0.18
C GLN A 438 -61.38 13.77 1.35
N PHE A 439 -60.93 14.53 2.36
CA PHE A 439 -60.83 14.25 3.81
C PHE A 439 -60.44 12.88 4.39
N ASP A 440 -59.41 12.99 5.24
CA ASP A 440 -59.03 12.21 6.43
C ASP A 440 -60.14 11.46 7.20
N ALA A 441 -59.79 10.25 7.68
CA ALA A 441 -60.01 9.84 9.07
C ALA A 441 -59.19 8.58 9.47
N LEU A 442 -58.12 8.82 10.25
CA LEU A 442 -57.77 8.18 11.53
C LEU A 442 -58.04 6.68 11.82
N ALA A 443 -56.92 5.98 12.10
CA ALA A 443 -56.59 5.32 13.37
C ALA A 443 -56.75 3.80 13.58
N SER A 444 -55.65 3.24 14.13
CA SER A 444 -55.48 2.00 14.93
C SER A 444 -55.73 0.67 14.22
N GLY A 445 -54.92 -0.39 14.37
CA GLY A 445 -53.82 -0.71 15.27
C GLY A 445 -53.67 -2.24 15.29
N GLU A 446 -52.48 -2.71 15.65
CA GLU A 446 -52.12 -4.09 16.03
C GLU A 446 -51.72 -5.11 14.92
N GLU A 447 -50.41 -5.39 14.89
CA GLU A 447 -49.73 -6.63 14.46
C GLU A 447 -50.11 -7.85 15.37
N PRO A 448 -49.54 -9.08 15.30
CA PRO A 448 -48.61 -9.69 14.30
C PRO A 448 -48.86 -11.18 13.90
N THR A 449 -48.27 -11.59 12.76
CA THR A 449 -47.59 -12.89 12.47
C THR A 449 -48.39 -14.23 12.33
N PRO A 450 -47.78 -15.34 11.83
CA PRO A 450 -47.04 -15.49 10.56
C PRO A 450 -47.36 -16.82 9.78
N VAL A 451 -47.13 -16.77 8.46
CA VAL A 451 -46.50 -17.77 7.57
C VAL A 451 -46.66 -19.29 7.82
N GLU A 452 -47.27 -19.97 6.84
CA GLU A 452 -46.68 -21.12 6.11
C GLU A 452 -47.25 -21.16 4.68
N PRO A 453 -46.45 -21.54 3.66
CA PRO A 453 -47.01 -22.48 2.71
C PRO A 453 -46.01 -23.56 2.25
N SER A 454 -46.51 -24.76 2.01
CA SER A 454 -45.86 -25.73 1.13
C SER A 454 -46.83 -26.39 0.15
N SER A 455 -46.40 -26.32 -1.12
CA SER A 455 -46.51 -27.31 -2.21
C SER A 455 -47.86 -27.73 -2.83
N GLN A 456 -47.93 -27.43 -4.14
CA GLN A 456 -48.20 -28.32 -5.29
C GLN A 456 -49.64 -28.81 -5.54
N ILE A 457 -50.11 -28.72 -6.80
CA ILE A 457 -50.18 -29.85 -7.76
C ILE A 457 -50.91 -29.44 -9.07
N LEU A 458 -50.26 -29.80 -10.19
CA LEU A 458 -50.65 -30.08 -11.58
C LEU A 458 -52.13 -30.10 -12.07
N SER A 459 -52.31 -29.68 -13.33
CA SER A 459 -52.89 -30.47 -14.45
C SER A 459 -52.70 -29.75 -15.81
N HIS A 460 -51.88 -30.26 -16.73
CA HIS A 460 -52.18 -31.05 -17.96
C HIS A 460 -52.91 -30.36 -19.16
N ARG A 461 -52.12 -30.11 -20.23
CA ARG A 461 -52.29 -30.38 -21.71
C ARG A 461 -53.64 -30.15 -22.42
N PRO A 462 -53.71 -29.78 -23.74
CA PRO A 462 -52.94 -30.39 -24.84
C PRO A 462 -52.44 -29.43 -25.95
N GLY A 463 -51.69 -29.97 -26.92
CA GLY A 463 -51.17 -29.24 -28.09
C GLY A 463 -52.07 -29.33 -29.33
N ALA A 464 -51.80 -28.47 -30.31
CA ALA A 464 -52.23 -28.60 -31.70
C ALA A 464 -51.15 -28.00 -32.63
N VAL A 465 -50.90 -28.73 -33.72
CA VAL A 465 -49.95 -28.46 -34.80
C VAL A 465 -50.74 -27.94 -36.02
N GLN A 466 -50.02 -27.30 -36.95
CA GLN A 466 -50.28 -27.16 -38.41
C GLN A 466 -51.07 -25.94 -38.92
N GLN A 467 -50.42 -25.11 -39.75
CA GLN A 467 -50.70 -24.88 -41.21
C GLN A 467 -49.87 -23.67 -41.72
N THR A 468 -48.75 -23.88 -42.44
CA THR A 468 -48.61 -23.90 -43.93
C THR A 468 -48.81 -22.55 -44.66
N THR A 469 -47.67 -21.90 -44.98
CA THR A 469 -47.21 -21.37 -46.31
C THR A 469 -48.20 -20.79 -47.34
N PRO A 470 -47.86 -19.70 -48.08
CA PRO A 470 -46.95 -19.82 -49.24
C PRO A 470 -46.02 -18.61 -49.55
N ALA A 471 -45.22 -18.80 -50.59
CA ALA A 471 -44.02 -18.09 -51.03
C ALA A 471 -44.25 -16.92 -52.04
N GLN A 472 -43.27 -15.98 -52.09
CA GLN A 472 -42.62 -15.28 -53.24
C GLN A 472 -43.47 -14.61 -54.39
N PRO A 473 -42.92 -13.74 -55.29
CA PRO A 473 -41.74 -12.84 -55.27
C PRO A 473 -41.98 -11.41 -55.89
N ALA A 474 -40.93 -10.57 -55.84
CA ALA A 474 -40.40 -9.60 -56.83
C ALA A 474 -41.25 -8.50 -57.56
N SER A 475 -40.78 -7.25 -57.35
CA SER A 475 -40.40 -6.19 -58.33
C SER A 475 -41.39 -5.52 -59.32
N ALA A 476 -41.24 -4.18 -59.35
CA ALA A 476 -41.13 -3.27 -60.50
C ALA A 476 -42.36 -2.53 -61.08
N GLY A 477 -42.28 -1.19 -61.06
CA GLY A 477 -42.12 -0.41 -62.31
C GLY A 477 -43.15 0.70 -62.61
N VAL A 478 -42.65 1.92 -62.91
CA VAL A 478 -42.65 2.57 -64.25
C VAL A 478 -42.80 4.11 -64.22
N GLY A 479 -41.92 4.80 -64.99
CA GLY A 479 -42.10 6.14 -65.60
C GLY A 479 -41.28 7.26 -64.95
N LEU A 480 -40.56 8.19 -65.60
CA LEU A 480 -40.42 8.62 -66.99
C LEU A 480 -39.15 9.53 -67.09
N ARG A 481 -38.43 9.43 -68.23
CA ARG A 481 -37.60 10.43 -68.97
C ARG A 481 -36.66 11.42 -68.22
N GLY A 482 -35.38 11.38 -68.60
CA GLY A 482 -34.36 12.39 -68.27
C GLY A 482 -34.19 13.52 -69.30
N ASN A 483 -33.24 14.42 -69.02
CA ASN A 483 -32.57 15.26 -70.01
C ASN A 483 -31.21 15.78 -69.49
N THR A 484 -30.17 15.67 -70.35
CA THR A 484 -28.96 16.53 -70.50
C THR A 484 -28.09 16.82 -69.27
N GLY A 485 -26.79 16.52 -69.22
CA GLY A 485 -25.72 16.80 -70.19
C GLY A 485 -24.62 17.55 -69.40
N ASN A 486 -23.53 16.91 -68.99
CA ASN A 486 -22.22 16.96 -69.64
C ASN A 486 -21.73 18.38 -70.00
N THR A 487 -20.69 18.91 -69.33
CA THR A 487 -19.41 19.35 -69.92
C THR A 487 -18.58 20.34 -69.06
N ARG A 488 -17.27 20.02 -68.94
CA ARG A 488 -16.07 20.90 -69.04
C ARG A 488 -15.59 21.71 -67.80
N PRO A 489 -14.30 22.14 -67.76
CA PRO A 489 -13.09 21.34 -67.48
C PRO A 489 -12.10 22.04 -66.50
N SER A 490 -10.94 21.43 -66.28
CA SER A 490 -9.71 22.03 -65.71
C SER A 490 -9.03 23.02 -66.69
N PRO A 491 -7.77 23.45 -66.49
CA PRO A 491 -7.18 24.42 -65.55
C PRO A 491 -6.57 25.63 -66.32
N LEU A 492 -5.85 26.56 -65.63
CA LEU A 492 -4.52 27.11 -66.04
C LEU A 492 -4.29 28.61 -65.71
N ARG A 493 -2.98 28.88 -65.48
CA ARG A 493 -2.24 30.16 -65.55
C ARG A 493 -2.31 31.04 -64.30
N LEU A 494 -1.23 31.66 -63.82
CA LEU A 494 0.13 31.86 -64.33
C LEU A 494 1.00 32.36 -63.15
N LEU A 495 2.27 31.93 -63.11
CA LEU A 495 3.38 32.64 -62.42
C LEU A 495 3.50 34.08 -62.97
N PRO A 496 4.04 35.06 -62.21
CA PRO A 496 5.51 35.26 -62.20
C PRO A 496 6.12 35.79 -60.88
N ASN A 497 7.28 35.21 -60.50
CA ASN A 497 8.59 35.86 -60.36
C ASN A 497 8.72 37.26 -59.71
N ILE A 498 9.50 37.39 -58.62
CA ILE A 498 10.83 38.07 -58.51
C ILE A 498 11.20 38.51 -57.07
N CYS A 499 12.44 38.14 -56.71
CA CYS A 499 13.47 38.73 -55.82
C CYS A 499 13.14 39.47 -54.52
N LEU A 500 13.87 39.08 -53.46
CA LEU A 500 14.97 39.77 -52.76
C LEU A 500 15.02 39.13 -51.35
N GLY A 501 16.13 38.65 -50.77
CA GLY A 501 17.52 38.98 -50.92
C GLY A 501 18.09 39.24 -49.52
N PHE A 502 19.23 38.61 -49.22
CA PHE A 502 20.16 38.84 -48.10
C PHE A 502 19.80 38.23 -46.72
N SER A 503 20.71 37.53 -46.01
CA SER A 503 22.11 37.18 -46.32
C SER A 503 22.77 36.30 -45.27
N ARG A 504 23.59 35.35 -45.76
CA ARG A 504 24.99 34.98 -45.39
C ARG A 504 25.31 34.58 -43.93
N SER A 505 26.24 33.66 -43.65
CA SER A 505 27.38 33.08 -44.43
C SER A 505 27.91 31.87 -43.64
N GLU A 506 28.16 30.72 -44.31
CA GLU A 506 29.47 30.16 -44.74
C GLU A 506 30.37 29.70 -43.58
N SER A 507 30.72 28.41 -43.40
CA SER A 507 31.37 27.39 -44.25
C SER A 507 32.87 27.61 -44.49
N GLN A 508 33.69 26.59 -44.17
CA GLN A 508 34.93 26.23 -44.90
C GLN A 508 35.10 24.69 -44.74
N GLN A 509 35.00 23.87 -45.81
CA GLN A 509 35.98 23.58 -46.89
C GLN A 509 37.29 22.96 -46.36
N ALA A 510 37.97 21.99 -46.95
CA ALA A 510 37.92 21.14 -48.15
C ALA A 510 39.02 20.05 -47.93
N HIS A 511 39.05 18.85 -48.53
CA HIS A 511 39.62 18.55 -49.85
C HIS A 511 39.65 17.01 -50.09
N LYS A 512 39.37 16.58 -51.33
CA LYS A 512 39.54 15.24 -51.95
C LYS A 512 41.03 14.92 -52.25
N PRO A 513 41.54 13.67 -52.43
CA PRO A 513 41.18 12.81 -53.60
C PRO A 513 41.35 11.25 -53.54
N ARG A 514 40.68 10.57 -54.50
CA ARG A 514 40.98 9.33 -55.32
C ARG A 514 41.70 8.13 -54.64
N THR A 515 41.39 6.83 -54.81
CA THR A 515 40.70 6.03 -55.85
C THR A 515 40.66 4.55 -55.40
N LYS A 516 39.54 3.83 -55.60
CA LYS A 516 39.40 2.53 -56.30
C LYS A 516 38.02 1.94 -56.00
N GLN A 517 37.25 1.69 -57.06
CA GLN A 517 35.91 1.08 -57.01
C GLN A 517 36.01 -0.40 -56.60
N SER A 518 35.41 -0.73 -55.47
CA SER A 518 34.73 -2.00 -55.23
C SER A 518 33.25 -1.67 -54.94
N ASN A 519 32.34 -2.50 -55.44
CA ASN A 519 30.90 -2.33 -55.29
C ASN A 519 30.51 -2.32 -53.81
N HIS A 520 30.28 -1.13 -53.25
CA HIS A 520 29.55 -0.91 -52.01
C HIS A 520 28.22 -0.24 -52.33
N VAL A 521 27.14 -0.93 -52.00
CA VAL A 521 25.79 -0.35 -51.85
C VAL A 521 25.88 0.79 -50.82
N PRO A 522 25.31 1.99 -51.06
CA PRO A 522 25.42 3.10 -50.15
C PRO A 522 24.67 2.82 -48.83
N LEU A 523 25.39 2.87 -47.71
CA LEU A 523 24.84 2.86 -46.36
C LEU A 523 24.01 4.14 -46.15
N LYS A 524 22.76 3.96 -45.71
CA LYS A 524 21.84 5.02 -45.25
C LYS A 524 22.48 5.88 -44.14
N PRO A 525 22.07 7.16 -43.98
CA PRO A 525 22.53 8.01 -42.88
C PRO A 525 22.10 7.43 -41.51
N PRO A 526 22.80 7.76 -40.39
CA PRO A 526 22.47 7.26 -39.06
C PRO A 526 21.13 7.82 -38.57
N PHE A 527 20.40 7.03 -37.80
CA PHE A 527 19.03 7.32 -37.35
C PHE A 527 19.03 8.21 -36.09
N THR A 528 18.09 9.16 -35.98
CA THR A 528 17.99 10.15 -34.87
C THR A 528 17.10 9.63 -33.73
N PHE A 529 17.62 9.65 -32.50
CA PHE A 529 16.99 9.22 -31.24
C PHE A 529 16.70 10.42 -30.33
N MET A 530 15.58 10.40 -29.62
CA MET A 530 15.25 11.44 -28.62
C MET A 530 14.96 10.84 -27.23
N ILE A 531 15.55 11.44 -26.19
CA ILE A 531 15.59 11.02 -24.78
C ILE A 531 15.16 12.19 -23.91
N THR A 532 14.67 12.04 -22.69
CA THR A 532 14.34 13.20 -21.84
C THR A 532 15.58 13.86 -21.16
N GLY A 533 15.78 15.18 -21.26
CA GLY A 533 16.74 16.03 -20.52
C GLY A 533 16.07 17.19 -19.75
N SER A 534 16.81 17.85 -18.85
CA SER A 534 16.32 18.71 -17.75
C SER A 534 15.82 20.12 -18.09
N GLU A 535 14.82 20.65 -17.36
CA GLU A 535 14.89 21.99 -16.70
C GLU A 535 13.81 22.39 -15.63
N GLU A 536 12.76 21.61 -15.33
CA GLU A 536 11.78 21.98 -14.26
C GLU A 536 11.66 21.00 -13.08
N PRO A 537 11.24 21.47 -11.88
CA PRO A 537 11.17 20.69 -10.65
C PRO A 537 9.84 19.91 -10.57
N ASP A 538 9.91 18.70 -10.01
CA ASP A 538 8.81 17.77 -9.74
C ASP A 538 8.66 16.64 -10.79
N ASN A 539 9.58 15.67 -10.80
CA ASN A 539 9.26 14.22 -10.84
C ASN A 539 10.49 13.31 -10.93
N TYR A 540 10.32 12.08 -10.45
CA TYR A 540 11.36 11.15 -10.02
C TYR A 540 12.12 10.38 -11.14
N THR A 541 11.91 10.66 -12.43
CA THR A 541 12.24 9.67 -13.49
C THR A 541 13.09 10.14 -14.69
N HIS A 542 13.52 11.40 -14.72
CA HIS A 542 13.95 12.02 -15.99
C HIS A 542 15.38 11.68 -16.47
N LEU A 543 16.30 11.25 -15.60
CA LEU A 543 17.70 10.96 -16.01
C LEU A 543 18.02 9.46 -16.21
N ASN A 544 17.14 8.55 -15.80
CA ASN A 544 17.38 7.12 -16.07
C ASN A 544 17.16 6.76 -17.56
N CYS A 545 16.52 7.65 -18.33
CA CYS A 545 16.30 7.47 -19.77
C CYS A 545 17.60 7.54 -20.58
N ASP A 546 18.53 8.44 -20.24
CA ASP A 546 19.85 8.55 -20.88
C ASP A 546 20.64 7.24 -20.71
N LYS A 547 20.63 6.66 -19.51
CA LYS A 547 21.26 5.37 -19.21
C LYS A 547 20.62 4.20 -19.96
N ALA A 548 19.28 4.15 -20.05
CA ALA A 548 18.57 3.08 -20.73
C ALA A 548 18.85 3.11 -22.25
N ALA A 549 18.88 4.31 -22.83
CA ALA A 549 19.22 4.51 -24.24
C ALA A 549 20.68 4.11 -24.54
N LEU A 550 21.62 4.54 -23.70
CA LEU A 550 23.06 4.22 -23.86
C LEU A 550 23.41 2.75 -23.60
N GLY A 551 22.59 2.00 -22.86
CA GLY A 551 22.77 0.58 -22.61
C GLY A 551 22.12 -0.33 -23.66
N CYS A 552 21.09 0.15 -24.36
CA CYS A 552 20.33 -0.66 -25.33
C CYS A 552 20.65 -0.33 -26.79
N PHE A 553 21.21 0.85 -27.07
CA PHE A 553 21.49 1.33 -28.42
C PHE A 553 22.96 1.78 -28.52
N ASP A 554 23.62 1.36 -29.59
CA ASP A 554 25.05 1.62 -29.80
C ASP A 554 25.29 3.07 -30.25
N LYS A 555 26.22 3.78 -29.60
CA LYS A 555 26.59 5.17 -29.94
C LYS A 555 27.13 5.31 -31.36
N GLU A 556 27.68 4.23 -31.93
CA GLU A 556 28.23 4.25 -33.29
C GLU A 556 27.13 4.22 -34.37
N LYS A 557 25.89 3.87 -34.00
CA LYS A 557 24.78 3.63 -34.93
C LYS A 557 23.65 4.67 -34.87
N TYR A 558 23.56 5.42 -33.78
CA TYR A 558 22.42 6.27 -33.45
C TYR A 558 22.85 7.62 -32.83
N GLU A 559 22.18 8.70 -33.22
CA GLU A 559 22.44 10.06 -32.69
C GLU A 559 21.41 10.43 -31.61
N TYR A 560 21.86 10.90 -30.45
CA TYR A 560 21.00 11.15 -29.28
C TYR A 560 20.65 12.63 -29.08
N GLN A 561 19.37 12.92 -28.82
CA GLN A 561 18.86 14.26 -28.51
C GLN A 561 18.07 14.27 -27.19
N PRO A 562 18.35 15.17 -26.24
CA PRO A 562 17.56 15.32 -25.01
C PRO A 562 16.24 16.11 -25.23
N ALA A 563 15.22 15.88 -24.38
CA ALA A 563 13.84 16.37 -24.48
C ALA A 563 13.27 16.72 -23.10
N ILE A 564 12.57 17.83 -22.93
CA ILE A 564 12.36 18.41 -21.60
C ILE A 564 11.48 17.54 -20.68
N GLY A 565 10.53 16.79 -21.25
CA GLY A 565 9.66 15.86 -20.54
C GLY A 565 9.20 14.66 -21.37
N ILE A 566 8.48 13.75 -20.72
CA ILE A 566 7.89 12.55 -21.38
C ILE A 566 6.96 12.96 -22.56
N PRO A 567 6.12 14.02 -22.47
CA PRO A 567 5.30 14.46 -23.60
C PRO A 567 6.10 14.84 -24.84
N ASP A 568 7.27 15.47 -24.67
CA ASP A 568 8.13 15.89 -25.79
C ASP A 568 8.68 14.70 -26.57
N VAL A 569 8.97 13.59 -25.89
CA VAL A 569 9.39 12.33 -26.54
C VAL A 569 8.26 11.78 -27.40
N PHE A 570 7.02 11.78 -26.91
CA PHE A 570 5.85 11.35 -27.69
C PHE A 570 5.62 12.26 -28.89
N GLU A 571 5.73 13.58 -28.74
CA GLU A 571 5.59 14.55 -29.83
C GLU A 571 6.70 14.40 -30.88
N ALA A 572 7.95 14.18 -30.47
CA ALA A 572 9.07 13.99 -31.37
C ALA A 572 8.97 12.71 -32.20
N VAL A 573 8.54 11.61 -31.57
CA VAL A 573 8.26 10.35 -32.28
C VAL A 573 7.07 10.52 -33.22
N GLN A 574 5.97 11.11 -32.77
CA GLN A 574 4.77 11.32 -33.58
C GLN A 574 5.02 12.27 -34.77
N SER A 575 5.81 13.33 -34.59
CA SER A 575 6.20 14.27 -35.65
C SER A 575 7.26 13.72 -36.60
N GLY A 576 7.92 12.61 -36.24
CA GLY A 576 9.02 12.01 -37.00
C GLY A 576 10.35 12.77 -36.85
N LYS A 577 10.46 13.70 -35.89
CA LYS A 577 11.73 14.34 -35.50
C LYS A 577 12.71 13.32 -34.89
N ALA A 578 12.17 12.29 -34.24
CA ALA A 578 12.92 11.16 -33.72
C ALA A 578 12.32 9.85 -34.26
N GLU A 579 13.17 8.90 -34.64
CA GLU A 579 12.70 7.58 -35.08
C GLU A 579 12.31 6.69 -33.91
N LEU A 580 13.06 6.81 -32.81
CA LEU A 580 12.87 6.07 -31.57
C LEU A 580 12.87 7.02 -30.38
N GLY A 581 11.96 6.77 -29.44
CA GLY A 581 11.84 7.47 -28.16
C GLY A 581 11.92 6.48 -27.00
N VAL A 582 12.57 6.85 -25.90
CA VAL A 582 12.68 5.99 -24.71
C VAL A 582 12.00 6.67 -23.54
N VAL A 583 11.02 5.98 -22.94
CA VAL A 583 10.23 6.52 -21.82
C VAL A 583 10.22 5.55 -20.65
N PRO A 584 10.24 6.04 -19.40
CA PRO A 584 10.17 5.19 -18.23
C PRO A 584 8.74 4.64 -18.08
N PHE A 585 8.61 3.39 -17.65
CA PHE A 585 7.31 2.72 -17.55
C PHE A 585 7.00 2.20 -16.15
N GLU A 586 7.93 1.54 -15.47
CA GLU A 586 7.72 1.06 -14.10
C GLU A 586 9.05 0.90 -13.34
N ASN A 587 9.01 1.03 -12.02
CA ASN A 587 10.14 0.77 -11.13
C ASN A 587 9.80 -0.37 -10.16
N SER A 588 10.74 -1.27 -9.88
CA SER A 588 10.52 -2.47 -9.04
C SER A 588 10.16 -2.14 -7.58
N THR A 589 10.44 -0.93 -7.12
CA THR A 589 10.12 -0.45 -5.76
C THR A 589 8.90 0.48 -5.74
N ASN A 590 8.76 1.36 -6.74
CA ASN A 590 7.78 2.45 -6.71
C ASN A 590 6.57 2.27 -7.65
N GLY A 591 6.54 1.20 -8.46
CA GLY A 591 5.41 0.90 -9.36
C GLY A 591 5.45 1.68 -10.69
N ALA A 592 4.28 1.77 -11.36
CA ALA A 592 4.15 2.29 -12.72
C ALA A 592 4.27 3.82 -12.80
N VAL A 593 4.85 4.31 -13.90
CA VAL A 593 4.97 5.74 -14.24
C VAL A 593 3.67 6.21 -14.89
N ILE A 594 2.86 6.91 -14.10
CA ILE A 594 1.50 7.32 -14.47
C ILE A 594 1.49 8.18 -15.75
N PHE A 595 2.44 9.10 -15.92
CA PHE A 595 2.48 9.99 -17.09
C PHE A 595 2.61 9.24 -18.42
N THR A 596 3.44 8.18 -18.47
CA THR A 596 3.60 7.34 -19.66
C THR A 596 2.29 6.62 -20.01
N LEU A 597 1.58 6.10 -19.01
CA LEU A 597 0.26 5.49 -19.20
C LEU A 597 -0.78 6.53 -19.67
N GLU A 598 -0.76 7.76 -19.14
CA GLU A 598 -1.69 8.81 -19.56
C GLU A 598 -1.50 9.20 -21.04
N LEU A 599 -0.26 9.27 -21.52
CA LEU A 599 0.05 9.57 -22.92
C LEU A 599 -0.27 8.38 -23.85
N LEU A 600 -0.01 7.14 -23.44
CA LEU A 600 -0.41 5.93 -24.18
C LEU A 600 -1.94 5.72 -24.23
N ALA A 601 -2.68 6.28 -23.26
CA ALA A 601 -4.15 6.28 -23.29
C ALA A 601 -4.69 7.12 -24.45
N ASP A 602 -3.93 8.11 -24.91
CA ASP A 602 -4.17 8.92 -26.10
C ASP A 602 -5.63 9.43 -26.25
N ARG A 603 -6.14 10.05 -25.18
CA ARG A 603 -7.57 10.43 -25.04
C ARG A 603 -8.03 11.47 -26.05
N HIS A 604 -7.09 12.23 -26.58
CA HIS A 604 -7.33 13.30 -27.55
C HIS A 604 -6.81 12.93 -28.94
N ASP A 605 -6.50 11.64 -29.16
CA ASP A 605 -6.20 11.14 -30.50
C ASP A 605 -4.94 11.80 -31.13
N LEU A 606 -3.99 12.23 -30.28
CA LEU A 606 -2.79 12.99 -30.63
C LEU A 606 -1.62 12.10 -31.04
N TYR A 607 -1.53 10.88 -30.51
CA TYR A 607 -0.38 9.97 -30.66
C TYR A 607 -0.76 8.62 -31.27
N LYS A 608 -1.75 8.60 -32.19
CA LYS A 608 -2.30 7.37 -32.80
C LYS A 608 -1.27 6.47 -33.46
N ASP A 609 -0.23 7.07 -34.03
CA ASP A 609 0.80 6.34 -34.78
C ASP A 609 1.96 5.88 -33.89
N VAL A 610 1.97 6.22 -32.61
CA VAL A 610 3.01 5.80 -31.68
C VAL A 610 2.73 4.35 -31.23
N THR A 611 3.72 3.49 -31.40
CA THR A 611 3.71 2.09 -30.92
C THR A 611 4.96 1.76 -30.12
N ILE A 612 4.85 0.74 -29.27
CA ILE A 612 5.95 0.18 -28.49
C ILE A 612 6.64 -0.91 -29.31
N CYS A 613 7.93 -0.78 -29.52
CA CYS A 613 8.74 -1.73 -30.29
C CYS A 613 9.85 -2.41 -29.46
N GLY A 614 10.02 -2.04 -28.20
CA GLY A 614 11.06 -2.60 -27.34
C GLY A 614 10.88 -2.26 -25.87
N GLU A 615 11.66 -2.92 -25.04
CA GLU A 615 11.79 -2.62 -23.62
C GLU A 615 13.25 -2.66 -23.19
N ALA A 616 13.56 -1.94 -22.11
CA ALA A 616 14.88 -1.89 -21.52
C ALA A 616 14.80 -1.93 -20.00
N TYR A 617 15.73 -2.62 -19.36
CA TYR A 617 15.83 -2.70 -17.89
C TYR A 617 17.13 -2.07 -17.43
N LEU A 618 17.02 -1.14 -16.49
CA LEU A 618 18.16 -0.44 -15.93
C LEU A 618 18.19 -0.62 -14.42
N ASP A 619 19.29 -1.19 -13.92
CA ASP A 619 19.52 -1.33 -12.49
C ASP A 619 19.96 0.02 -11.91
N VAL A 620 19.28 0.42 -10.84
CA VAL A 620 19.55 1.66 -10.13
C VAL A 620 20.68 1.41 -9.14
N SER A 621 21.89 1.73 -9.55
CA SER A 621 23.06 1.74 -8.66
C SER A 621 23.47 3.18 -8.35
N HIS A 622 23.65 3.46 -7.06
CA HIS A 622 24.02 4.76 -6.52
C HIS A 622 25.53 4.80 -6.24
N CYS A 623 26.13 5.92 -6.61
CA CYS A 623 27.52 6.27 -6.35
C CYS A 623 27.56 7.57 -5.54
N LEU A 624 28.55 7.70 -4.67
CA LEU A 624 28.95 8.97 -4.10
C LEU A 624 29.94 9.64 -5.06
N LEU A 625 29.58 10.80 -5.60
CA LEU A 625 30.36 11.58 -6.54
C LEU A 625 30.89 12.85 -5.87
N GLY A 626 32.09 13.29 -6.22
CA GLY A 626 32.67 14.52 -5.72
C GLY A 626 34.11 14.65 -6.19
N TYR A 627 34.89 15.55 -5.58
CA TYR A 627 36.30 15.70 -5.91
C TYR A 627 37.18 14.91 -4.95
N VAL A 628 38.16 14.16 -5.49
CA VAL A 628 39.17 13.47 -4.67
C VAL A 628 40.12 14.49 -4.04
N SER A 629 40.33 14.38 -2.73
CA SER A 629 41.32 15.20 -2.01
C SER A 629 42.75 14.82 -2.44
N LYS A 630 43.57 15.81 -2.85
CA LYS A 630 44.96 15.63 -3.32
C LYS A 630 46.02 15.49 -2.21
N ALA A 631 45.63 15.16 -0.97
CA ALA A 631 46.58 14.88 0.11
C ALA A 631 46.79 13.36 0.24
N ASP A 632 47.96 12.87 -0.16
CA ASP A 632 48.30 11.45 -0.25
C ASP A 632 48.47 10.71 1.10
N SER A 633 47.96 9.46 1.11
CA SER A 633 48.43 8.25 1.83
C SER A 633 48.09 7.99 3.32
N PRO A 634 47.99 6.70 3.73
CA PRO A 634 47.15 6.24 4.84
C PRO A 634 47.85 6.37 6.19
N VAL A 635 47.35 7.29 7.01
CA VAL A 635 47.78 7.37 8.41
C VAL A 635 46.85 6.48 9.24
N MET A 636 47.35 5.30 9.59
CA MET A 636 46.85 4.53 10.72
C MET A 636 47.23 5.28 12.01
N SER A 637 46.27 5.35 12.93
CA SER A 637 46.39 5.79 14.33
C SER A 637 46.20 7.29 14.60
N GLY A 638 44.94 7.62 14.88
CA GLY A 638 44.49 8.79 15.63
C GLY A 638 43.18 8.42 16.33
N THR A 639 43.31 7.88 17.53
CA THR A 639 42.27 7.38 18.43
C THR A 639 41.06 8.31 18.58
N CYS A 640 39.90 7.85 18.12
CA CYS A 640 38.64 8.01 18.82
C CYS A 640 38.06 6.60 19.02
N THR A 641 38.20 6.09 20.24
CA THR A 641 37.60 4.82 20.67
C THR A 641 36.09 4.89 20.47
N PRO A 642 35.47 3.92 19.77
CA PRO A 642 34.03 3.92 19.55
C PRO A 642 33.34 3.62 20.87
N THR A 643 32.56 4.56 21.38
CA THR A 643 31.60 4.29 22.44
C THR A 643 30.49 3.43 21.83
N THR A 644 30.54 2.12 22.11
CA THR A 644 29.57 1.12 21.67
C THR A 644 28.18 1.48 22.18
N SER A 645 27.36 2.06 21.30
CA SER A 645 26.01 2.54 21.56
C SER A 645 25.01 2.01 20.50
N THR A 646 25.29 0.84 19.93
CA THR A 646 24.39 0.11 19.04
C THR A 646 24.91 -1.32 18.83
N PRO A 647 24.09 -2.38 18.94
CA PRO A 647 24.42 -3.66 18.34
C PRO A 647 23.99 -3.58 16.88
N SER A 648 24.98 -3.36 16.02
CA SER A 648 24.92 -3.52 14.57
C SER A 648 24.05 -2.52 13.80
N PRO A 649 24.55 -1.31 13.47
CA PRO A 649 24.12 -0.68 12.23
C PRO A 649 24.36 -1.68 11.08
N VAL A 650 23.48 -1.69 10.08
CA VAL A 650 23.72 -2.42 8.82
C VAL A 650 25.08 -1.96 8.32
N LYS A 651 26.09 -2.82 8.38
CA LYS A 651 27.42 -2.46 7.87
C LYS A 651 27.26 -2.20 6.38
N PRO A 652 27.65 -1.03 5.87
CA PRO A 652 27.56 -0.75 4.46
C PRO A 652 28.37 -1.78 3.69
N LYS A 653 27.81 -2.24 2.58
CA LYS A 653 28.42 -3.27 1.74
C LYS A 653 29.73 -2.81 1.10
N THR A 654 29.87 -1.50 0.92
CA THR A 654 30.96 -0.87 0.16
C THR A 654 31.74 0.11 1.02
N THR A 655 33.06 0.11 0.88
CA THR A 655 33.97 1.07 1.52
C THR A 655 34.26 2.25 0.58
N PRO A 656 34.52 3.45 1.12
CA PRO A 656 35.00 4.58 0.32
C PRO A 656 36.30 4.26 -0.41
N ARG A 657 36.47 4.79 -1.62
CA ARG A 657 37.69 4.68 -2.43
C ARG A 657 38.76 5.68 -2.04
N SER A 658 38.36 6.78 -1.42
CA SER A 658 39.23 7.86 -0.93
C SER A 658 38.74 8.36 0.43
N SER A 659 39.55 9.16 1.12
CA SER A 659 39.15 9.81 2.37
C SER A 659 37.96 10.74 2.12
N LEU A 660 36.94 10.66 2.97
CA LEU A 660 35.71 11.46 2.86
C LEU A 660 35.66 12.62 3.87
N ASN A 661 36.73 12.84 4.64
CA ASN A 661 36.74 13.81 5.76
C ASN A 661 36.53 15.27 5.34
N HIS A 662 36.78 15.59 4.06
CA HIS A 662 36.60 16.94 3.52
C HIS A 662 35.15 17.24 3.08
N ILE A 663 34.27 16.24 3.07
CA ILE A 663 32.89 16.39 2.63
C ILE A 663 32.03 16.96 3.76
N GLN A 664 31.42 18.12 3.51
CA GLN A 664 30.56 18.83 4.47
C GLN A 664 29.09 18.81 4.07
N ARG A 665 28.80 18.67 2.77
CA ARG A 665 27.44 18.69 2.22
C ARG A 665 27.21 17.56 1.23
N ILE A 666 26.04 16.94 1.29
CA ILE A 666 25.61 15.90 0.36
C ILE A 666 24.34 16.35 -0.32
N TYR A 667 24.37 16.42 -1.65
CA TYR A 667 23.21 16.73 -2.49
C TYR A 667 22.67 15.45 -3.13
N THR A 668 21.36 15.25 -3.08
CA THR A 668 20.67 14.27 -3.93
C THR A 668 19.17 14.49 -3.86
N HIS A 669 18.41 13.71 -4.61
CA HIS A 669 16.95 13.72 -4.46
C HIS A 669 16.54 13.10 -3.11
N PRO A 670 15.55 13.67 -2.38
CA PRO A 670 15.11 13.20 -1.06
C PRO A 670 15.01 11.68 -0.88
N GLN A 671 14.40 11.00 -1.84
CA GLN A 671 14.17 9.55 -1.79
C GLN A 671 15.43 8.70 -2.04
N ALA A 672 16.53 9.25 -2.59
CA ALA A 672 17.82 8.55 -2.67
C ALA A 672 18.54 8.49 -1.32
N TYR A 673 18.26 9.41 -0.38
CA TYR A 673 18.80 9.33 0.99
C TYR A 673 18.32 8.08 1.73
N GLY A 674 17.03 7.75 1.59
CA GLY A 674 16.44 6.55 2.19
C GLY A 674 16.87 5.25 1.52
N GLN A 675 17.56 5.32 0.37
CA GLN A 675 18.11 4.16 -0.33
C GLN A 675 19.58 3.92 0.00
N CYS A 676 20.27 4.82 0.72
CA CYS A 676 21.70 4.73 1.01
C CYS A 676 22.00 4.93 2.52
N GLU A 677 21.05 4.58 3.39
CA GLU A 677 21.10 4.95 4.80
C GLU A 677 22.26 4.26 5.53
N ALA A 678 22.55 3.00 5.20
CA ALA A 678 23.64 2.24 5.83
C ALA A 678 25.02 2.86 5.55
N PHE A 679 25.26 3.31 4.32
CA PHE A 679 26.51 3.95 3.92
C PHE A 679 26.66 5.34 4.54
N LEU A 680 25.61 6.16 4.47
CA LEU A 680 25.62 7.51 5.04
C LEU A 680 25.76 7.50 6.56
N GLY A 681 25.07 6.59 7.25
CA GLY A 681 25.13 6.44 8.70
C GLY A 681 26.50 6.00 9.22
N THR A 682 27.31 5.35 8.37
CA THR A 682 28.62 4.80 8.74
C THR A 682 29.77 5.76 8.43
N TYR A 683 29.81 6.33 7.21
CA TYR A 683 30.97 7.10 6.74
C TYR A 683 30.77 8.61 6.71
N LEU A 684 29.53 9.10 6.70
CA LEU A 684 29.20 10.52 6.55
C LEU A 684 28.24 10.99 7.65
N LYS A 685 28.51 10.57 8.89
CA LYS A 685 27.70 10.91 10.06
C LYS A 685 27.91 12.37 10.44
N GLY A 686 26.84 13.17 10.44
CA GLY A 686 26.87 14.59 10.77
C GLY A 686 27.12 15.53 9.59
N VAL A 687 27.17 15.01 8.36
CA VAL A 687 27.28 15.78 7.13
C VAL A 687 25.90 16.33 6.73
N GLU A 688 25.84 17.60 6.30
CA GLU A 688 24.59 18.28 5.94
C GLU A 688 23.97 17.65 4.69
N ARG A 689 22.67 17.34 4.74
CA ARG A 689 21.92 16.72 3.62
C ARG A 689 21.03 17.79 2.99
N LEU A 690 21.21 18.04 1.69
CA LEU A 690 20.52 19.09 0.95
C LEU A 690 19.80 18.51 -0.27
N ASP A 691 18.48 18.71 -0.30
CA ASP A 691 17.64 18.18 -1.35
C ASP A 691 17.90 18.86 -2.71
N ALA A 692 17.94 18.05 -3.76
CA ALA A 692 18.00 18.49 -5.15
C ALA A 692 16.82 17.92 -5.95
N SER A 693 16.44 18.59 -7.04
CA SER A 693 15.32 18.17 -7.89
C SER A 693 15.56 16.83 -8.61
N SER A 694 16.82 16.39 -8.75
CA SER A 694 17.18 15.06 -9.25
C SER A 694 18.59 14.65 -8.81
N THR A 695 18.89 13.35 -8.91
CA THR A 695 20.25 12.82 -8.66
C THR A 695 21.30 13.40 -9.60
N SER A 696 20.91 13.72 -10.85
CA SER A 696 21.82 14.39 -11.79
C SER A 696 21.97 15.88 -11.50
N LYS A 697 20.90 16.56 -11.12
CA LYS A 697 20.99 17.96 -10.71
C LYS A 697 21.92 18.11 -9.52
N ALA A 698 21.90 17.14 -8.59
CA ALA A 698 22.87 17.08 -7.52
C ALA A 698 24.33 16.95 -8.03
N ALA A 699 24.60 16.11 -9.02
CA ALA A 699 25.93 16.02 -9.64
C ALA A 699 26.32 17.34 -10.35
N GLU A 700 25.38 18.02 -11.00
CA GLU A 700 25.61 19.34 -11.60
C GLU A 700 25.91 20.42 -10.54
N ILE A 701 25.16 20.46 -9.44
CA ILE A 701 25.39 21.37 -8.31
C ILE A 701 26.79 21.14 -7.72
N VAL A 702 27.18 19.88 -7.53
CA VAL A 702 28.50 19.53 -6.99
C VAL A 702 29.62 19.86 -7.97
N LYS A 703 29.39 19.74 -9.28
CA LYS A 703 30.31 20.23 -10.31
C LYS A 703 30.48 21.76 -10.26
N ALA A 704 29.41 22.50 -9.97
CA ALA A 704 29.46 23.95 -9.85
C ALA A 704 30.21 24.40 -8.58
N ASP A 705 30.25 23.56 -7.55
CA ASP A 705 31.00 23.82 -6.31
C ASP A 705 32.51 23.61 -6.47
N LYS A 706 33.23 24.71 -6.65
CA LYS A 706 34.70 24.72 -6.79
C LYS A 706 35.46 24.48 -5.48
N THR A 707 34.78 24.42 -4.33
CA THR A 707 35.44 24.22 -3.03
C THR A 707 35.88 22.77 -2.79
N GLY A 708 35.28 21.82 -3.51
CA GLY A 708 35.55 20.39 -3.34
C GLY A 708 34.96 19.77 -2.08
N THR A 709 34.16 20.52 -1.30
CA THR A 709 33.58 20.06 -0.02
C THR A 709 32.18 19.45 -0.14
N SER A 710 31.60 19.46 -1.34
CA SER A 710 30.29 18.89 -1.61
C SER A 710 30.39 17.55 -2.33
N ALA A 711 29.46 16.66 -2.06
CA ALA A 711 29.31 15.37 -2.75
C ALA A 711 27.87 15.14 -3.21
N ALA A 712 27.69 14.38 -4.29
CA ALA A 712 26.37 14.03 -4.83
C ALA A 712 26.13 12.53 -4.70
N ILE A 713 24.92 12.12 -4.33
CA ILE A 713 24.49 10.72 -4.54
C ILE A 713 23.83 10.65 -5.91
N ALA A 714 24.51 10.01 -6.85
CA ALA A 714 24.09 9.94 -8.24
C ALA A 714 24.67 8.70 -8.91
N SER A 715 24.33 8.48 -10.17
CA SER A 715 24.86 7.32 -10.89
C SER A 715 26.33 7.44 -11.30
N SER A 716 27.00 6.32 -11.55
CA SER A 716 28.36 6.34 -12.11
C SER A 716 28.48 7.11 -13.43
N LEU A 717 27.43 7.08 -14.27
CA LEU A 717 27.43 7.80 -15.55
C LEU A 717 27.36 9.32 -15.35
N ALA A 718 26.65 9.79 -14.31
CA ALA A 718 26.65 11.22 -13.96
C ALA A 718 28.06 11.69 -13.57
N ALA A 719 28.89 10.80 -13.03
CA ALA A 719 30.31 11.09 -12.79
C ALA A 719 31.05 11.37 -14.11
N ASP A 720 30.86 10.51 -15.11
CA ASP A 720 31.51 10.64 -16.42
C ASP A 720 31.02 11.90 -17.17
N VAL A 721 29.71 12.18 -17.15
CA VAL A 721 29.09 13.33 -17.83
C VAL A 721 29.53 14.66 -17.19
N HIS A 722 29.53 14.73 -15.86
CA HIS A 722 29.85 15.96 -15.13
C HIS A 722 31.35 16.11 -14.85
N GLY A 723 32.16 15.07 -15.13
CA GLY A 723 33.60 15.06 -14.85
C GLY A 723 33.92 15.05 -13.35
N LEU A 724 33.10 14.35 -12.56
CA LEU A 724 33.26 14.19 -11.12
C LEU A 724 33.91 12.83 -10.81
N ASP A 725 34.66 12.76 -9.72
CA ASP A 725 35.27 11.50 -9.28
C ASP A 725 34.25 10.64 -8.53
N ILE A 726 34.38 9.32 -8.68
CA ILE A 726 33.57 8.34 -7.93
C ILE A 726 34.28 8.04 -6.61
N LEU A 727 33.78 8.63 -5.52
CA LEU A 727 34.31 8.48 -4.17
C LEU A 727 33.87 7.16 -3.52
N ALA A 728 32.68 6.66 -3.84
CA ALA A 728 32.21 5.32 -3.48
C ALA A 728 31.20 4.84 -4.53
N LYS A 729 31.14 3.52 -4.79
CA LYS A 729 30.24 2.91 -5.77
C LYS A 729 29.42 1.83 -5.08
N GLY A 730 28.13 1.72 -5.40
CA GLY A 730 27.25 0.69 -4.85
C GLY A 730 26.80 1.02 -3.42
N ILE A 731 26.48 2.29 -3.17
CA ILE A 731 26.13 2.77 -1.81
C ILE A 731 24.67 2.52 -1.43
N GLU A 732 23.89 1.94 -2.33
CA GLU A 732 22.51 1.52 -2.12
C GLU A 732 22.35 0.38 -1.10
N ASP A 733 21.28 0.44 -0.31
CA ASP A 733 20.94 -0.58 0.69
C ASP A 733 20.39 -1.86 0.03
N ARG A 734 19.68 -1.71 -1.11
CA ARG A 734 19.07 -2.78 -1.91
C ARG A 734 19.63 -2.83 -3.33
N GLU A 735 20.05 -4.01 -3.76
CA GLU A 735 20.64 -4.26 -5.10
C GLU A 735 19.60 -4.65 -6.16
N ASP A 736 18.35 -4.87 -5.78
CA ASP A 736 17.25 -5.34 -6.65
C ASP A 736 16.34 -4.21 -7.19
N ASN A 737 16.79 -2.95 -7.09
CA ASN A 737 16.06 -1.80 -7.62
C ASN A 737 16.31 -1.63 -9.12
N THR A 738 15.32 -1.94 -9.95
CA THR A 738 15.40 -1.88 -11.41
C THR A 738 14.26 -1.03 -11.95
N THR A 739 14.55 -0.17 -12.92
CA THR A 739 13.55 0.60 -13.67
C THR A 739 13.42 0.04 -15.08
N ARG A 740 12.19 -0.20 -15.51
CA ARG A 740 11.82 -0.65 -16.85
C ARG A 740 11.41 0.55 -17.71
N PHE A 741 11.90 0.56 -18.93
CA PHE A 741 11.65 1.56 -19.95
C PHE A 741 10.98 0.91 -21.16
N LEU A 742 10.14 1.67 -21.85
CA LEU A 742 9.57 1.30 -23.13
C LEU A 742 10.25 2.09 -24.25
N VAL A 743 10.47 1.42 -25.36
CA VAL A 743 10.97 2.02 -26.61
C VAL A 743 9.78 2.23 -27.53
N LEU A 744 9.55 3.50 -27.86
CA LEU A 744 8.48 3.98 -28.72
C LEU A 744 9.01 4.26 -30.11
N ARG A 745 8.16 4.06 -31.12
CA ARG A 745 8.41 4.43 -32.51
C ARG A 745 7.14 4.92 -33.18
N LYS A 746 7.30 5.59 -34.32
CA LYS A 746 6.19 5.87 -35.22
C LYS A 746 5.93 4.68 -36.16
N GLY A 747 4.66 4.31 -36.31
CA GLY A 747 4.22 3.19 -37.14
C GLY A 747 4.58 1.83 -36.55
N VAL A 748 4.40 0.77 -37.34
CA VAL A 748 4.62 -0.62 -36.92
C VAL A 748 5.97 -1.13 -37.44
N ASP A 749 6.79 -1.69 -36.56
CA ASP A 749 8.04 -2.36 -36.96
C ASP A 749 7.78 -3.83 -37.34
N THR A 750 7.70 -4.13 -38.63
CA THR A 750 7.57 -5.50 -39.12
C THR A 750 8.88 -6.29 -39.10
N SER A 751 10.02 -5.66 -38.81
CA SER A 751 11.37 -6.26 -38.82
C SER A 751 11.87 -6.75 -37.45
N ALA A 752 11.23 -6.36 -36.35
CA ALA A 752 11.75 -6.55 -34.99
C ALA A 752 11.49 -7.93 -34.35
N THR A 753 10.48 -8.69 -34.78
CA THR A 753 10.17 -10.00 -34.18
C THR A 753 10.72 -11.15 -35.02
N LYS A 754 11.88 -11.67 -34.63
CA LYS A 754 12.39 -12.93 -35.17
C LYS A 754 11.45 -14.08 -34.76
N VAL A 755 11.15 -14.98 -35.71
CA VAL A 755 10.39 -16.21 -35.44
C VAL A 755 11.12 -17.03 -34.35
N ASN A 756 10.40 -17.51 -33.33
CA ASN A 756 10.88 -18.29 -32.17
C ASN A 756 11.53 -17.52 -31.00
N VAL A 757 11.29 -16.22 -30.85
CA VAL A 757 11.72 -15.47 -29.66
C VAL A 757 10.52 -15.16 -28.76
N ALA A 758 10.69 -15.28 -27.44
CA ALA A 758 9.66 -14.91 -26.46
C ALA A 758 9.31 -13.43 -26.62
N ALA A 759 8.04 -13.12 -26.83
CA ALA A 759 7.56 -11.78 -27.12
C ALA A 759 6.45 -11.38 -26.15
N LYS A 760 6.27 -10.06 -25.99
CA LYS A 760 5.18 -9.43 -25.25
C LYS A 760 4.40 -8.51 -26.17
N SER A 761 3.14 -8.28 -25.84
CA SER A 761 2.28 -7.30 -26.47
C SER A 761 1.53 -6.50 -25.42
N MET A 762 1.15 -5.27 -25.77
CA MET A 762 0.29 -4.45 -24.93
C MET A 762 -0.91 -3.94 -25.73
N ILE A 763 -2.08 -3.95 -25.10
CA ILE A 763 -3.29 -3.34 -25.62
C ILE A 763 -3.90 -2.39 -24.60
N THR A 764 -4.72 -1.48 -25.08
CA THR A 764 -5.67 -0.73 -24.27
C THR A 764 -7.09 -1.05 -24.67
N PHE A 765 -8.02 -1.05 -23.73
CA PHE A 765 -9.45 -1.17 -24.03
C PHE A 765 -10.33 -0.47 -23.00
N THR A 766 -11.56 -0.17 -23.42
CA THR A 766 -12.65 0.30 -22.55
C THR A 766 -13.78 -0.72 -22.55
N ILE A 767 -14.50 -0.77 -21.43
CA ILE A 767 -15.65 -1.67 -21.24
C ILE A 767 -16.90 -0.86 -20.91
N ASP A 768 -18.06 -1.50 -21.02
CA ASP A 768 -19.27 -0.96 -20.43
C ASP A 768 -19.31 -1.25 -18.92
N HIS A 769 -19.10 -0.22 -18.11
CA HIS A 769 -19.15 -0.33 -16.65
C HIS A 769 -20.57 -0.56 -16.10
N ARG A 770 -21.60 -0.49 -16.94
CA ARG A 770 -22.99 -0.82 -16.56
C ARG A 770 -23.29 -2.32 -16.63
N THR A 771 -22.47 -3.09 -17.34
CA THR A 771 -22.69 -4.53 -17.54
C THR A 771 -21.93 -5.31 -16.48
N PRO A 772 -22.62 -6.04 -15.58
CA PRO A 772 -21.97 -6.88 -14.58
C PRO A 772 -21.06 -7.91 -15.25
N GLY A 773 -19.80 -7.99 -14.82
CA GLY A 773 -18.84 -8.95 -15.36
C GLY A 773 -18.12 -8.52 -16.64
N ALA A 774 -18.37 -7.33 -17.20
CA ALA A 774 -17.77 -6.91 -18.47
C ALA A 774 -16.23 -6.99 -18.51
N LEU A 775 -15.54 -6.63 -17.42
CA LEU A 775 -14.08 -6.81 -17.34
C LEU A 775 -13.70 -8.29 -17.34
N ALA A 776 -14.44 -9.11 -16.61
CA ALA A 776 -14.18 -10.55 -16.53
C ALA A 776 -14.39 -11.23 -17.89
N ASP A 777 -15.38 -10.82 -18.67
CA ASP A 777 -15.63 -11.31 -20.03
C ASP A 777 -14.47 -11.01 -20.98
N VAL A 778 -13.89 -9.80 -20.87
CA VAL A 778 -12.69 -9.42 -21.63
C VAL A 778 -11.47 -10.25 -21.20
N LEU A 779 -11.27 -10.44 -19.89
CA LEU A 779 -10.17 -11.28 -19.38
C LEU A 779 -10.36 -12.77 -19.75
N ASP A 780 -11.60 -13.24 -19.85
CA ASP A 780 -11.93 -14.61 -20.28
C ASP A 780 -11.51 -14.86 -21.74
N CYS A 781 -11.49 -13.82 -22.60
CA CYS A 781 -10.96 -13.93 -23.96
C CYS A 781 -9.49 -14.39 -23.94
N PHE A 782 -8.64 -13.80 -23.10
CA PHE A 782 -7.24 -14.23 -22.98
C PHE A 782 -7.10 -15.63 -22.38
N ARG A 783 -7.96 -15.97 -21.39
CA ARG A 783 -8.01 -17.31 -20.78
C ARG A 783 -8.35 -18.40 -21.81
N ARG A 784 -9.37 -18.19 -22.65
CA ARG A 784 -9.83 -19.17 -23.67
C ARG A 784 -8.74 -19.55 -24.66
N TYR A 785 -7.91 -18.57 -25.04
CA TYR A 785 -6.81 -18.78 -25.99
C TYR A 785 -5.46 -19.08 -25.30
N GLN A 786 -5.46 -19.27 -23.97
CA GLN A 786 -4.26 -19.57 -23.16
C GLN A 786 -3.15 -18.52 -23.31
N VAL A 787 -3.52 -17.24 -23.35
CA VAL A 787 -2.59 -16.11 -23.39
C VAL A 787 -2.40 -15.59 -21.97
N ASN A 788 -1.16 -15.63 -21.47
CA ASN A 788 -0.83 -15.16 -20.12
C ASN A 788 -0.76 -13.63 -20.07
N LEU A 789 -1.35 -13.02 -19.05
CA LEU A 789 -1.27 -11.58 -18.80
C LEU A 789 -0.12 -11.30 -17.83
N THR A 790 0.79 -10.40 -18.18
CA THR A 790 1.95 -10.03 -17.35
C THR A 790 1.68 -8.81 -16.49
N SER A 791 0.80 -7.90 -16.93
CA SER A 791 0.43 -6.69 -16.19
C SER A 791 -0.95 -6.19 -16.60
N ILE A 792 -1.71 -5.67 -15.63
CA ILE A 792 -2.95 -4.92 -15.88
C ILE A 792 -2.93 -3.62 -15.08
N ASN A 793 -3.08 -2.50 -15.78
CA ASN A 793 -3.19 -1.17 -15.18
C ASN A 793 -4.48 -0.51 -15.63
N SER A 794 -5.11 0.30 -14.77
CA SER A 794 -6.32 1.05 -15.11
C SER A 794 -6.10 2.54 -14.93
N ARG A 795 -6.65 3.35 -15.84
CA ARG A 795 -6.66 4.82 -15.73
C ARG A 795 -8.08 5.33 -15.98
N PRO A 796 -8.58 6.31 -15.20
CA PRO A 796 -9.86 6.95 -15.51
C PRO A 796 -9.85 7.52 -16.93
N THR A 797 -10.92 7.37 -17.71
CA THR A 797 -11.00 7.89 -19.08
C THR A 797 -10.88 9.42 -19.12
N LYS A 798 -11.37 10.12 -18.08
CA LYS A 798 -11.58 11.59 -18.00
C LYS A 798 -12.57 12.15 -19.03
N VAL A 799 -13.18 11.30 -19.86
CA VAL A 799 -14.26 11.69 -20.79
C VAL A 799 -15.61 11.42 -20.14
N VAL A 800 -15.75 10.25 -19.50
CA VAL A 800 -16.93 9.88 -18.72
C VAL A 800 -16.50 9.57 -17.29
N PRO A 801 -17.13 10.18 -16.26
CA PRO A 801 -16.84 9.88 -14.86
C PRO A 801 -16.92 8.37 -14.57
N PHE A 802 -16.00 7.89 -13.73
CA PHE A 802 -15.94 6.49 -13.26
C PHE A 802 -15.83 5.41 -14.35
N GLN A 803 -15.53 5.79 -15.59
CA GLN A 803 -15.11 4.85 -16.61
C GLN A 803 -13.59 4.78 -16.69
N TYR A 804 -13.07 3.58 -16.94
CA TYR A 804 -11.65 3.30 -16.97
C TYR A 804 -11.19 2.77 -18.33
N ILE A 805 -9.99 3.19 -18.74
CA ILE A 805 -9.19 2.58 -19.81
C ILE A 805 -8.25 1.58 -19.13
N PHE A 806 -8.29 0.34 -19.58
CA PHE A 806 -7.43 -0.73 -19.10
C PHE A 806 -6.26 -0.91 -20.05
N PHE A 807 -5.05 -1.03 -19.49
CA PHE A 807 -3.81 -1.36 -20.18
C PHE A 807 -3.47 -2.78 -19.78
N VAL A 808 -3.41 -3.68 -20.76
CA VAL A 808 -3.10 -5.09 -20.52
C VAL A 808 -1.87 -5.46 -21.32
N GLU A 809 -0.85 -5.90 -20.61
CA GLU A 809 0.34 -6.51 -21.17
C GLU A 809 0.22 -8.03 -21.08
N PHE A 810 0.61 -8.72 -22.14
CA PHE A 810 0.47 -10.18 -22.24
C PHE A 810 1.58 -10.82 -23.08
N GLU A 811 1.77 -12.12 -22.87
CA GLU A 811 2.74 -12.92 -23.60
C GLU A 811 2.25 -13.26 -25.01
N GLY A 812 3.16 -13.15 -25.99
CA GLY A 812 2.89 -13.38 -27.40
C GLY A 812 2.97 -12.11 -28.24
N SER A 813 3.18 -12.27 -29.54
CA SER A 813 3.27 -11.17 -30.51
C SER A 813 2.09 -11.22 -31.47
N LYS A 814 1.44 -10.08 -31.73
CA LYS A 814 0.45 -9.96 -32.81
C LYS A 814 1.10 -10.13 -34.19
N LEU A 815 2.37 -9.79 -34.32
CA LEU A 815 3.12 -9.80 -35.60
C LEU A 815 3.67 -11.19 -35.94
N SER A 816 3.89 -12.05 -34.95
CA SER A 816 4.46 -13.39 -35.12
C SER A 816 3.76 -14.40 -34.21
N ASP A 817 2.59 -14.87 -34.65
CA ASP A 817 1.74 -15.81 -33.93
C ASP A 817 1.52 -17.11 -34.73
N PRO A 818 2.50 -18.03 -34.77
CA PRO A 818 2.38 -19.28 -35.52
C PRO A 818 1.25 -20.20 -35.01
N GLY A 819 0.73 -19.97 -33.80
CA GLY A 819 -0.35 -20.73 -33.18
C GLY A 819 -1.74 -20.08 -33.26
N GLY A 820 -1.85 -18.85 -33.78
CA GLY A 820 -3.11 -18.09 -33.87
C GLY A 820 -3.76 -17.75 -32.51
N LYS A 821 -3.02 -17.87 -31.41
CA LYS A 821 -3.55 -17.69 -30.05
C LYS A 821 -3.83 -16.21 -29.75
N VAL A 822 -2.90 -15.34 -30.10
CA VAL A 822 -3.01 -13.90 -29.89
C VAL A 822 -4.04 -13.32 -30.84
N ALA A 823 -4.03 -13.73 -32.11
CA ALA A 823 -5.03 -13.29 -33.08
C ALA A 823 -6.45 -13.66 -32.61
N GLY A 824 -6.67 -14.92 -32.21
CA GLY A 824 -7.98 -15.37 -31.73
C GLY A 824 -8.45 -14.68 -30.44
N ALA A 825 -7.54 -14.36 -29.52
CA ALA A 825 -7.86 -13.61 -28.31
C ALA A 825 -8.31 -12.18 -28.63
N LEU A 826 -7.61 -11.49 -29.54
CA LEU A 826 -7.93 -10.13 -29.95
C LEU A 826 -9.25 -10.06 -30.75
N ASP A 827 -9.50 -11.03 -31.64
CA ASP A 827 -10.76 -11.10 -32.40
C ASP A 827 -11.97 -11.35 -31.49
N SER A 828 -11.79 -12.11 -30.41
CA SER A 828 -12.85 -12.35 -29.43
C SER A 828 -13.12 -11.14 -28.53
N LEU A 829 -12.07 -10.35 -28.25
CA LEU A 829 -12.11 -9.17 -27.39
C LEU A 829 -12.97 -8.04 -27.97
N GLU A 830 -13.07 -7.94 -29.29
CA GLU A 830 -13.90 -6.94 -29.97
C GLU A 830 -15.39 -7.04 -29.61
N LYS A 831 -15.87 -8.23 -29.21
CA LYS A 831 -17.27 -8.46 -28.83
C LYS A 831 -17.65 -7.87 -27.46
N TYR A 832 -16.67 -7.70 -26.58
CA TYR A 832 -16.89 -7.36 -25.18
C TYR A 832 -16.31 -5.99 -24.79
N THR A 833 -15.59 -5.34 -25.71
CA THR A 833 -14.99 -4.02 -25.50
C THR A 833 -15.77 -2.96 -26.27
N LYS A 834 -15.87 -1.75 -25.71
CA LYS A 834 -16.43 -0.60 -26.42
C LYS A 834 -15.48 -0.13 -27.51
N ASN A 835 -14.22 0.05 -27.12
CA ASN A 835 -13.10 0.37 -28.00
C ASN A 835 -11.85 -0.36 -27.48
N TRP A 836 -10.95 -0.75 -28.37
CA TRP A 836 -9.63 -1.25 -28.01
C TRP A 836 -8.56 -0.79 -29.02
N ARG A 837 -7.32 -0.67 -28.56
CA ARG A 837 -6.16 -0.28 -29.36
C ARG A 837 -4.99 -1.20 -29.03
N TRP A 838 -4.32 -1.67 -30.07
CA TRP A 838 -3.03 -2.34 -29.92
C TRP A 838 -1.91 -1.31 -29.84
N LEU A 839 -1.08 -1.41 -28.79
CA LEU A 839 0.01 -0.49 -28.53
C LEU A 839 1.36 -0.99 -29.04
N GLY A 840 1.53 -2.29 -29.31
CA GLY A 840 2.76 -2.83 -29.87
C GLY A 840 3.05 -4.27 -29.46
N SER A 841 4.06 -4.87 -30.11
CA SER A 841 4.61 -6.19 -29.78
C SER A 841 6.13 -6.15 -29.86
N TRP A 842 6.82 -6.64 -28.84
CA TRP A 842 8.29 -6.59 -28.73
C TRP A 842 8.88 -7.84 -28.07
N GLU A 843 10.20 -8.00 -28.15
CA GLU A 843 10.93 -9.10 -27.52
C GLU A 843 10.98 -8.96 -25.99
N ASP A 844 10.71 -10.04 -25.27
CA ASP A 844 10.75 -10.07 -23.80
C ASP A 844 12.19 -10.15 -23.29
N LYS A 845 12.70 -9.04 -22.75
CA LYS A 845 14.08 -8.95 -22.23
C LYS A 845 14.25 -9.51 -20.82
N LEU A 846 13.17 -9.87 -20.12
CA LEU A 846 13.27 -10.54 -18.81
C LEU A 846 13.67 -12.01 -18.92
N VAL A 847 13.36 -12.67 -20.05
CA VAL A 847 13.72 -14.07 -20.28
C VAL A 847 15.25 -14.23 -20.38
N ASP A 848 15.93 -13.29 -21.02
CA ASP A 848 17.41 -13.26 -21.08
C ASP A 848 18.05 -12.95 -19.72
N ARG A 849 17.43 -12.11 -18.87
CA ARG A 849 17.93 -11.83 -17.51
C ARG A 849 17.76 -13.03 -16.57
N LYS A 850 16.69 -13.81 -16.69
CA LYS A 850 16.51 -15.07 -15.92
C LYS A 850 17.61 -16.09 -16.25
N ASN A 851 18.14 -16.09 -17.48
CA ASN A 851 19.28 -16.91 -17.88
C ASN A 851 20.63 -16.37 -17.35
N LEU A 852 20.76 -15.07 -17.05
CA LEU A 852 21.98 -14.47 -16.49
C LEU A 852 22.20 -14.81 -15.01
N PHE A 853 21.13 -14.92 -14.21
CA PHE A 853 21.21 -15.38 -12.82
C PHE A 853 21.48 -16.89 -12.68
N ALA A 854 21.48 -17.64 -13.79
CA ALA A 854 21.90 -19.03 -13.85
C ALA A 854 23.43 -19.22 -14.01
N ILE A 855 24.22 -18.12 -14.04
CA ILE A 855 25.69 -18.15 -14.27
C ILE A 855 26.49 -18.29 -12.95
N ASN A 856 25.95 -19.00 -11.96
CA ASN A 856 26.77 -19.64 -10.91
C ASN A 856 26.73 -21.16 -11.04
N ARG A 857 26.95 -21.65 -12.27
CA ARG A 857 27.44 -23.00 -12.51
C ARG A 857 28.97 -22.97 -12.54
N PRO A 858 29.70 -23.84 -11.81
CA PRO A 858 31.08 -24.10 -12.16
C PRO A 858 31.11 -24.64 -13.59
N LEU A 859 31.92 -24.02 -14.44
CA LEU A 859 32.20 -24.44 -15.81
C LEU A 859 32.62 -25.91 -15.82
N ILE A 860 31.74 -26.79 -16.32
CA ILE A 860 32.16 -28.09 -16.83
C ILE A 860 32.40 -27.91 -18.32
N SER A 861 33.69 -27.87 -18.65
CA SER A 861 34.25 -28.07 -19.98
C SER A 861 33.51 -29.19 -20.73
N SER A 862 33.16 -28.92 -21.98
CA SER A 862 32.70 -29.90 -22.93
C SER A 862 33.79 -30.92 -23.25
N THR A 863 33.85 -32.03 -22.50
CA THR A 863 34.58 -33.24 -22.91
C THR A 863 33.92 -34.50 -22.32
N HIS A 864 33.46 -35.37 -23.23
CA HIS A 864 33.22 -36.82 -23.07
C HIS A 864 32.05 -37.37 -22.20
N THR A 865 31.00 -37.81 -22.92
CA THR A 865 30.32 -39.14 -22.84
C THR A 865 29.85 -39.73 -21.49
N ARG A 866 28.51 -39.71 -21.26
CA ARG A 866 27.57 -40.85 -21.08
C ARG A 866 26.17 -40.30 -20.70
N LYS A 867 25.10 -40.72 -21.39
CA LYS A 867 23.70 -40.27 -21.10
C LYS A 867 23.30 -40.67 -19.68
N SER A 868 23.22 -39.73 -18.74
CA SER A 868 22.66 -39.95 -17.41
C SER A 868 21.13 -39.80 -17.46
N SER A 869 20.40 -40.65 -16.74
CA SER A 869 18.92 -40.63 -16.69
C SER A 869 18.40 -39.37 -15.97
N LEU A 870 17.21 -38.87 -16.33
CA LEU A 870 16.55 -37.72 -15.68
C LEU A 870 16.53 -37.86 -14.14
N GLN A 871 16.26 -39.07 -13.64
CA GLN A 871 16.32 -39.36 -12.21
C GLN A 871 17.70 -39.10 -11.61
N SER A 872 18.79 -39.56 -12.25
CA SER A 872 20.14 -39.35 -11.71
C SER A 872 20.56 -37.88 -11.70
N ILE A 873 20.06 -37.08 -12.65
CA ILE A 873 20.30 -35.64 -12.70
C ILE A 873 19.54 -34.95 -11.56
N LEU A 874 18.22 -35.17 -11.47
CA LEU A 874 17.38 -34.56 -10.43
C LEU A 874 17.79 -35.00 -9.03
N HIS A 875 18.13 -36.27 -8.83
CA HIS A 875 18.62 -36.79 -7.56
C HIS A 875 19.91 -36.08 -7.14
N LYS A 876 20.91 -35.98 -8.03
CA LYS A 876 22.17 -35.29 -7.73
C LYS A 876 21.97 -33.79 -7.49
N GLU A 877 21.08 -33.14 -8.24
CA GLU A 877 20.82 -31.71 -8.12
C GLU A 877 20.09 -31.36 -6.82
N LEU A 878 19.01 -32.08 -6.51
CA LEU A 878 18.15 -31.78 -5.37
C LEU A 878 18.76 -32.19 -4.04
N THR A 879 19.45 -33.32 -3.98
CA THR A 879 20.14 -33.75 -2.74
C THR A 879 21.40 -32.93 -2.45
N ALA A 880 21.96 -32.23 -3.45
CA ALA A 880 23.09 -31.31 -3.27
C ALA A 880 22.69 -29.91 -2.78
N ARG A 881 21.39 -29.61 -2.66
CA ARG A 881 20.91 -28.34 -2.09
C ARG A 881 21.31 -28.23 -0.62
N GLN A 882 21.66 -27.03 -0.19
CA GLN A 882 22.01 -26.80 1.21
C GLN A 882 20.77 -27.02 2.11
N PRO A 883 20.91 -27.70 3.26
CA PRO A 883 19.83 -27.85 4.23
C PRO A 883 19.32 -26.50 4.71
N ASN A 884 17.99 -26.36 4.80
CA ASN A 884 17.33 -25.16 5.30
C ASN A 884 17.14 -25.27 6.83
N ILE A 885 17.57 -24.26 7.59
CA ILE A 885 17.46 -24.25 9.06
C ILE A 885 16.44 -23.19 9.48
N ILE A 886 15.34 -23.65 10.08
CA ILE A 886 14.23 -22.80 10.52
C ILE A 886 14.22 -22.76 12.04
N TYR A 887 14.44 -21.58 12.62
CA TYR A 887 14.37 -21.37 14.06
C TYR A 887 13.01 -20.85 14.49
N ASP A 888 12.53 -21.36 15.62
CA ASP A 888 11.27 -20.95 16.25
C ASP A 888 11.37 -20.99 17.79
N TYR A 889 10.48 -20.30 18.48
CA TYR A 889 10.33 -20.36 19.94
C TYR A 889 9.06 -21.12 20.29
N LEU A 890 9.19 -22.16 21.11
CA LEU A 890 8.07 -23.03 21.48
C LEU A 890 7.19 -22.35 22.55
N THR A 891 6.46 -21.32 22.13
CA THR A 891 5.46 -20.63 22.94
C THR A 891 4.15 -21.41 22.97
N PRO A 892 3.32 -21.32 24.02
CA PRO A 892 2.02 -22.01 24.07
C PRO A 892 1.01 -21.56 23.00
N THR A 893 1.16 -20.36 22.43
CA THR A 893 0.13 -19.70 21.60
C THR A 893 -0.23 -20.47 20.32
N PRO A 894 0.71 -20.86 19.42
CA PRO A 894 0.35 -21.58 18.20
C PRO A 894 -0.33 -22.94 18.48
N SER A 895 0.17 -23.67 19.48
CA SER A 895 -0.43 -24.92 19.97
C SER A 895 -1.86 -24.72 20.50
N HIS A 896 -2.10 -23.63 21.24
CA HIS A 896 -3.43 -23.30 21.78
C HIS A 896 -4.41 -22.88 20.67
N LEU A 897 -3.98 -22.08 19.69
CA LEU A 897 -4.82 -21.69 18.55
C LEU A 897 -5.18 -22.88 17.65
N LEU A 898 -4.29 -23.87 17.53
CA LEU A 898 -4.59 -25.13 16.87
C LEU A 898 -5.70 -25.90 17.62
N ASN A 899 -5.63 -25.97 18.96
CA ASN A 899 -6.67 -26.60 19.76
C ASN A 899 -8.02 -25.89 19.62
N ILE A 900 -8.07 -24.56 19.69
CA ILE A 900 -9.31 -23.78 19.47
C ILE A 900 -9.86 -24.07 18.06
N SER A 901 -8.99 -24.14 17.05
CA SER A 901 -9.42 -24.42 15.68
C SER A 901 -10.01 -25.82 15.52
N LEU A 902 -9.59 -26.77 16.36
CA LEU A 902 -10.06 -28.17 16.36
C LEU A 902 -11.19 -28.43 17.37
N GLU A 903 -11.48 -27.52 18.29
CA GLU A 903 -12.46 -27.67 19.37
C GLU A 903 -13.85 -28.00 18.82
N ASP A 904 -14.32 -27.23 17.85
CA ASP A 904 -15.60 -27.48 17.16
C ASP A 904 -15.58 -28.75 16.30
N PHE A 905 -14.39 -29.33 16.06
CA PHE A 905 -14.16 -30.36 15.06
C PHE A 905 -13.81 -31.73 15.62
N ILE A 906 -13.23 -31.89 16.82
CA ILE A 906 -12.91 -33.21 17.40
C ILE A 906 -13.61 -33.38 18.76
N PRO A 907 -13.95 -34.60 19.19
CA PRO A 907 -14.59 -34.80 20.50
C PRO A 907 -13.65 -34.35 21.64
N PRO A 908 -14.20 -33.90 22.79
CA PRO A 908 -13.39 -33.53 23.95
C PRO A 908 -12.45 -34.65 24.45
N SER A 909 -12.83 -35.92 24.27
CA SER A 909 -11.97 -37.08 24.58
C SER A 909 -10.68 -37.14 23.75
N CYS A 910 -10.61 -36.43 22.62
CA CYS A 910 -9.45 -36.36 21.75
C CYS A 910 -8.58 -35.12 22.00
N TYR A 911 -9.00 -34.22 22.91
CA TYR A 911 -8.22 -33.05 23.28
C TYR A 911 -6.92 -33.45 23.97
N PRO A 912 -5.85 -32.65 23.83
CA PRO A 912 -4.66 -32.79 24.66
C PRO A 912 -5.02 -32.64 26.15
N ALA A 913 -4.30 -33.34 27.04
CA ALA A 913 -4.58 -33.34 28.48
C ALA A 913 -4.55 -31.94 29.14
N ASN A 914 -3.89 -30.96 28.51
CA ASN A 914 -3.74 -29.60 28.98
C ASN A 914 -4.77 -28.61 28.39
N PHE A 915 -5.82 -29.08 27.71
CA PHE A 915 -6.85 -28.24 27.11
C PHE A 915 -8.25 -28.59 27.63
N THR A 916 -8.93 -27.63 28.26
CA THR A 916 -10.20 -27.81 28.97
C THR A 916 -11.44 -27.27 28.24
N GLY A 917 -11.31 -26.83 26.98
CA GLY A 917 -12.47 -26.47 26.14
C GLY A 917 -13.30 -25.26 26.62
N SER A 918 -12.66 -24.21 27.17
CA SER A 918 -13.32 -22.96 27.54
C SER A 918 -12.56 -21.75 26.98
N GLY A 919 -12.97 -21.30 25.80
CA GLY A 919 -12.28 -20.28 25.00
C GLY A 919 -12.35 -18.84 25.53
N SER A 920 -11.68 -18.49 26.63
CA SER A 920 -11.62 -17.07 27.06
C SER A 920 -10.28 -16.56 27.62
N ALA A 921 -9.21 -17.35 27.68
CA ALA A 921 -7.91 -16.82 28.11
C ALA A 921 -6.74 -17.50 27.38
N LEU A 922 -5.89 -16.70 26.72
CA LEU A 922 -4.57 -17.16 26.31
C LEU A 922 -3.82 -17.64 27.55
N PRO A 923 -3.17 -18.83 27.53
CA PRO A 923 -2.42 -19.30 28.68
C PRO A 923 -1.28 -18.32 28.98
N TYR A 924 -1.42 -17.55 30.07
CA TYR A 924 -0.37 -16.67 30.57
C TYR A 924 0.74 -17.57 31.15
N ALA A 925 1.96 -17.45 30.63
CA ALA A 925 3.10 -18.12 31.23
C ALA A 925 3.34 -17.54 32.63
N SER A 926 2.86 -18.21 33.67
CA SER A 926 3.21 -17.89 35.04
C SER A 926 4.70 -18.16 35.24
N ILE A 927 5.50 -17.09 35.29
CA ILE A 927 6.89 -17.14 35.73
C ILE A 927 6.88 -17.41 37.24
N ARG A 928 6.70 -18.67 37.64
CA ARG A 928 6.99 -19.14 38.99
C ARG A 928 7.95 -20.32 38.90
N GLY A 929 9.04 -20.21 39.66
CA GLY A 929 9.74 -21.31 40.32
C GLY A 929 10.23 -22.46 39.45
N ARG A 930 11.54 -22.63 39.39
CA ARG A 930 12.23 -23.74 38.72
C ARG A 930 12.13 -25.07 39.49
N ASP A 931 11.03 -25.32 40.20
CA ASP A 931 10.89 -26.44 41.15
C ASP A 931 9.43 -26.92 41.23
N GLU A 932 8.90 -27.52 40.15
CA GLU A 932 7.85 -28.55 40.19
C GLU A 932 7.63 -29.12 38.78
N CYS A 933 8.20 -30.29 38.52
CA CYS A 933 8.03 -31.04 37.28
C CYS A 933 6.61 -31.62 37.23
N SER A 934 5.73 -31.02 36.42
CA SER A 934 4.48 -31.65 36.01
C SER A 934 4.44 -31.77 34.48
N ASP A 935 3.83 -32.84 33.98
CA ASP A 935 3.63 -33.16 32.53
C ASP A 935 2.93 -32.04 31.72
N THR A 936 2.54 -30.94 32.36
CA THR A 936 1.77 -29.81 31.83
C THR A 936 2.53 -28.94 30.81
N SER A 937 3.84 -29.17 30.61
CA SER A 937 4.71 -28.37 29.73
C SER A 937 5.11 -29.06 28.42
N LEU A 938 4.73 -30.33 28.16
CA LEU A 938 5.13 -31.03 26.93
C LEU A 938 4.33 -30.55 25.70
N LEU A 939 5.01 -30.44 24.54
CA LEU A 939 4.35 -30.13 23.28
C LEU A 939 3.53 -31.36 22.83
N PRO A 940 2.21 -31.23 22.62
CA PRO A 940 1.40 -32.37 22.20
C PRO A 940 1.85 -32.95 20.84
N GLN A 941 1.85 -34.28 20.72
CA GLN A 941 2.23 -34.96 19.48
C GLN A 941 1.31 -34.50 18.33
N SER A 942 1.92 -34.13 17.19
CA SER A 942 1.36 -33.42 16.01
C SER A 942 1.42 -31.88 16.01
N HIS A 943 1.58 -31.22 17.17
CA HIS A 943 1.51 -29.75 17.22
C HIS A 943 2.77 -29.06 16.66
N HIS A 944 3.88 -29.78 16.45
CA HIS A 944 5.06 -29.27 15.76
C HIS A 944 4.78 -28.78 14.32
N LEU A 945 3.64 -29.15 13.73
CA LEU A 945 3.23 -28.75 12.37
C LEU A 945 2.79 -27.28 12.27
N VAL A 946 2.42 -26.63 13.38
CA VAL A 946 2.11 -25.18 13.44
C VAL A 946 3.30 -24.34 13.93
N TYR A 947 4.48 -24.94 13.99
CA TYR A 947 5.75 -24.26 14.26
C TYR A 947 6.69 -24.47 13.06
N PHE A 948 7.77 -23.69 13.01
CA PHE A 948 8.77 -23.73 11.95
C PHE A 948 8.19 -23.39 10.57
N SER A 949 7.42 -22.30 10.51
CA SER A 949 6.81 -21.79 9.28
C SER A 949 7.86 -21.43 8.21
N PRO A 950 7.53 -21.58 6.92
CA PRO A 950 8.42 -21.17 5.83
C PRO A 950 8.76 -19.68 5.92
N ARG A 951 10.04 -19.30 5.70
CA ARG A 951 10.52 -17.90 5.73
C ARG A 951 10.46 -17.21 4.37
N ILE A 952 9.60 -17.68 3.49
CA ILE A 952 9.55 -17.25 2.08
C ILE A 952 8.50 -16.16 1.95
N SER A 953 8.88 -15.04 1.34
CA SER A 953 7.93 -13.98 1.00
C SER A 953 6.94 -14.50 -0.05
N ASN A 954 5.70 -14.00 -0.04
CA ASN A 954 4.66 -14.40 -1.01
C ASN A 954 5.14 -14.28 -2.47
N ASN A 955 6.01 -13.31 -2.78
CA ASN A 955 6.55 -13.09 -4.13
C ASN A 955 7.56 -14.15 -4.59
N ALA A 956 8.08 -14.97 -3.66
CA ALA A 956 9.04 -16.03 -3.92
C ALA A 956 8.40 -17.43 -3.87
N LEU A 957 7.08 -17.54 -3.62
CA LEU A 957 6.36 -18.80 -3.74
C LEU A 957 6.14 -19.18 -5.22
N LEU A 958 5.91 -20.47 -5.47
CA LEU A 958 5.48 -20.94 -6.78
C LEU A 958 4.05 -20.45 -7.11
N PRO A 959 3.64 -20.41 -8.39
CA PRO A 959 2.32 -19.92 -8.79
C PRO A 959 1.12 -20.61 -8.12
N ASP A 960 1.30 -21.85 -7.65
CA ASP A 960 0.28 -22.59 -6.89
C ASP A 960 0.32 -22.30 -5.37
N GLY A 961 1.28 -21.50 -4.90
CA GLY A 961 1.50 -21.17 -3.49
C GLY A 961 2.44 -22.14 -2.76
N THR A 962 3.14 -23.05 -3.46
CA THR A 962 4.11 -23.98 -2.84
C THR A 962 5.53 -23.43 -2.70
N ASP A 963 6.30 -24.05 -1.80
CA ASP A 963 7.70 -23.74 -1.53
C ASP A 963 8.63 -24.17 -2.70
N PRO A 964 9.38 -23.24 -3.32
CA PRO A 964 10.30 -23.55 -4.41
C PRO A 964 11.51 -24.40 -3.97
N PHE A 965 11.95 -24.37 -2.71
CA PHE A 965 13.15 -25.10 -2.25
C PHE A 965 12.98 -26.61 -2.29
N GLN A 966 11.74 -27.10 -2.23
CA GLN A 966 11.40 -28.52 -2.32
C GLN A 966 11.08 -28.95 -3.76
N SER A 967 10.95 -28.00 -4.70
CA SER A 967 10.54 -28.25 -6.08
C SER A 967 11.71 -28.68 -6.98
N PRO A 968 11.52 -29.68 -7.86
CA PRO A 968 12.44 -30.00 -8.97
C PRO A 968 12.50 -28.92 -10.05
N GLY A 969 11.63 -27.90 -10.00
CA GLY A 969 11.55 -26.83 -11.00
C GLY A 969 10.76 -27.21 -12.25
N PRO A 970 10.61 -26.29 -13.21
CA PRO A 970 9.94 -26.56 -14.48
C PRO A 970 10.56 -27.78 -15.17
N PRO A 971 9.76 -28.72 -15.70
CA PRO A 971 8.33 -28.61 -16.02
C PRO A 971 7.35 -29.10 -14.93
N PHE A 972 7.82 -29.45 -13.73
CA PHE A 972 6.96 -30.04 -12.69
C PHE A 972 6.39 -28.98 -11.73
N VAL A 973 5.27 -28.40 -12.14
CA VAL A 973 4.66 -27.23 -11.47
C VAL A 973 3.55 -27.57 -10.48
N ARG A 974 3.08 -28.82 -10.43
CA ARG A 974 2.01 -29.26 -9.52
C ARG A 974 2.59 -30.09 -8.39
N CYS A 975 2.27 -29.75 -7.15
CA CYS A 975 2.74 -30.47 -5.96
C CYS A 975 1.60 -31.16 -5.20
N MET A 976 1.83 -32.40 -4.74
CA MET A 976 0.92 -33.10 -3.84
C MET A 976 1.68 -33.77 -2.68
N TRP A 977 1.07 -33.74 -1.49
CA TRP A 977 1.55 -34.49 -0.33
C TRP A 977 1.01 -35.93 -0.37
N SER A 978 1.87 -36.90 -0.65
CA SER A 978 1.48 -38.31 -0.82
C SER A 978 1.55 -39.16 0.46
N GLY A 979 2.22 -38.66 1.50
CA GLY A 979 2.31 -39.30 2.80
C GLY A 979 3.59 -38.93 3.51
N GLY A 980 3.98 -39.72 4.51
CA GLY A 980 5.18 -39.46 5.28
C GLY A 980 5.34 -40.39 6.46
N SER A 981 6.32 -40.06 7.30
CA SER A 981 6.50 -40.70 8.59
C SER A 981 6.96 -39.70 9.64
N VAL A 982 6.58 -39.92 10.90
CA VAL A 982 6.98 -39.10 12.03
C VAL A 982 7.50 -40.02 13.12
N SER A 983 8.70 -39.76 13.63
CA SER A 983 9.33 -40.52 14.72
C SER A 983 9.65 -39.58 15.87
N PHE A 984 9.15 -39.88 17.06
CA PHE A 984 9.35 -39.09 18.27
C PHE A 984 10.42 -39.72 19.15
N ASN A 985 11.23 -38.89 19.81
CA ASN A 985 12.19 -39.38 20.79
C ASN A 985 11.42 -39.93 22.00
N THR A 986 11.94 -40.93 22.69
CA THR A 986 11.27 -41.49 23.88
C THR A 986 11.92 -41.02 25.17
N THR A 987 13.09 -40.38 25.11
CA THR A 987 13.76 -39.79 26.28
C THR A 987 13.08 -38.48 26.69
N SER A 988 12.65 -38.38 27.95
CA SER A 988 11.95 -37.21 28.52
C SER A 988 12.69 -35.87 28.36
N GLU A 989 14.02 -35.87 28.48
CA GLU A 989 14.88 -34.68 28.34
C GLU A 989 14.93 -34.16 26.90
N LYS A 990 14.71 -35.03 25.91
CA LYS A 990 14.78 -34.69 24.49
C LYS A 990 13.42 -34.33 23.91
N GLN A 991 12.33 -34.43 24.68
CA GLN A 991 11.00 -34.00 24.23
C GLN A 991 10.91 -32.48 24.11
N LEU A 992 10.12 -32.03 23.13
CA LEU A 992 9.83 -30.60 22.96
C LEU A 992 8.86 -30.12 24.03
N ARG A 993 9.12 -28.95 24.60
CA ARG A 993 8.34 -28.33 25.67
C ARG A 993 7.84 -26.95 25.25
N LEU A 994 6.70 -26.55 25.79
CA LEU A 994 6.08 -25.23 25.64
C LEU A 994 6.62 -24.27 26.71
N ASP A 995 7.95 -24.22 26.85
CA ASP A 995 8.70 -23.47 27.86
C ASP A 995 9.35 -22.20 27.29
N ASN A 996 8.96 -21.82 26.06
CA ASN A 996 9.54 -20.70 25.33
C ASN A 996 11.05 -20.86 25.03
N MET A 997 11.57 -22.09 25.05
CA MET A 997 12.92 -22.38 24.59
C MET A 997 13.01 -22.32 23.06
N ARG A 998 14.21 -21.98 22.57
CA ARG A 998 14.49 -21.91 21.15
C ARG A 998 14.68 -23.31 20.59
N ALA A 999 13.95 -23.62 19.53
CA ALA A 999 14.07 -24.86 18.76
C ALA A 999 14.51 -24.56 17.33
N ALA A 1000 15.09 -25.57 16.66
CA ALA A 1000 15.50 -25.52 15.28
C ALA A 1000 14.94 -26.72 14.51
N CYS A 1001 14.46 -26.48 13.30
CA CYS A 1001 14.07 -27.49 12.32
C CYS A 1001 15.07 -27.45 11.17
N ILE A 1002 15.79 -28.55 10.97
CA ILE A 1002 16.72 -28.74 9.85
C ILE A 1002 15.98 -29.54 8.78
N GLU A 1003 15.75 -28.91 7.64
CA GLU A 1003 15.03 -29.49 6.51
C GLU A 1003 16.00 -29.78 5.34
N ARG A 1004 15.95 -31.00 4.80
CA ARG A 1004 16.78 -31.43 3.65
C ARG A 1004 16.04 -32.40 2.74
N ILE A 1005 16.40 -32.41 1.46
CA ILE A 1005 15.95 -33.44 0.51
C ILE A 1005 16.87 -34.65 0.64
N VAL A 1006 16.33 -35.79 1.07
CA VAL A 1006 17.10 -37.01 1.31
C VAL A 1006 17.08 -37.98 0.13
N ASP A 1007 15.99 -37.99 -0.64
CA ASP A 1007 15.85 -38.87 -1.79
C ASP A 1007 14.94 -38.27 -2.85
N VAL A 1008 15.22 -38.62 -4.10
CA VAL A 1008 14.42 -38.25 -5.27
C VAL A 1008 14.32 -39.43 -6.20
N SER A 1009 13.09 -39.83 -6.53
CA SER A 1009 12.82 -40.87 -7.51
C SER A 1009 11.84 -40.39 -8.57
N VAL A 1010 12.01 -40.84 -9.81
CA VAL A 1010 11.14 -40.48 -10.93
C VAL A 1010 10.40 -41.75 -11.36
N LYS A 1011 9.07 -41.69 -11.46
CA LYS A 1011 8.23 -42.81 -11.90
C LYS A 1011 7.26 -42.35 -12.97
N GLY A 1012 6.97 -43.20 -13.94
CA GLY A 1012 6.08 -42.87 -15.06
C GLY A 1012 6.80 -42.96 -16.40
N ASN A 1013 6.04 -42.79 -17.48
CA ASN A 1013 6.56 -42.78 -18.84
C ASN A 1013 7.00 -41.36 -19.22
N GLU A 1014 7.88 -41.24 -20.22
CA GLU A 1014 8.36 -39.95 -20.71
C GLU A 1014 7.18 -39.04 -21.13
N GLY A 1015 7.08 -37.85 -20.54
CA GLY A 1015 5.95 -36.92 -20.69
C GLY A 1015 4.84 -36.99 -19.63
N ASP A 1016 4.75 -38.08 -18.84
CA ASP A 1016 3.85 -38.23 -17.67
C ASP A 1016 4.64 -38.65 -16.42
N GLU A 1017 5.88 -38.17 -16.32
CA GLU A 1017 6.74 -38.48 -15.19
C GLU A 1017 6.25 -37.78 -13.91
N LYS A 1018 6.29 -38.50 -12.81
CA LYS A 1018 6.06 -38.00 -11.46
C LYS A 1018 7.35 -38.06 -10.68
N VAL A 1019 7.77 -36.91 -10.14
CA VAL A 1019 8.97 -36.78 -9.34
C VAL A 1019 8.57 -36.87 -7.87
N PHE A 1020 8.99 -37.94 -7.21
CA PHE A 1020 8.81 -38.13 -5.78
C PHE A 1020 10.03 -37.53 -5.07
N VAL A 1021 9.80 -36.52 -4.24
CA VAL A 1021 10.82 -35.84 -3.45
C VAL A 1021 10.55 -36.17 -1.97
N ASN A 1022 11.51 -36.83 -1.33
CA ASN A 1022 11.45 -37.13 0.09
C ASN A 1022 12.21 -36.04 0.87
N VAL A 1023 11.47 -35.29 1.68
CA VAL A 1023 11.99 -34.20 2.51
C VAL A 1023 12.05 -34.68 3.96
N GLU A 1024 13.23 -34.66 4.56
CA GLU A 1024 13.44 -34.94 5.98
C GLU A 1024 13.53 -33.64 6.77
N ARG A 1025 12.76 -33.54 7.86
CA ARG A 1025 12.75 -32.44 8.83
C ARG A 1025 13.15 -32.98 10.19
N ARG A 1026 14.30 -32.55 10.70
CA ARG A 1026 14.80 -32.91 12.03
C ARG A 1026 14.59 -31.74 12.97
N VAL A 1027 13.75 -31.92 13.98
CA VAL A 1027 13.44 -30.89 14.98
C VAL A 1027 14.23 -31.16 16.25
N CYS A 1028 14.89 -30.13 16.76
CA CYS A 1028 15.78 -30.19 17.91
C CYS A 1028 15.73 -28.92 18.76
N ILE A 1029 16.24 -29.01 19.98
CA ILE A 1029 16.43 -27.85 20.87
C ILE A 1029 17.72 -27.15 20.43
N ALA A 1030 17.65 -25.84 20.20
CA ALA A 1030 18.76 -25.08 19.57
C ALA A 1030 19.86 -24.67 20.57
N ASP A 1031 19.51 -24.52 21.86
CA ASP A 1031 20.43 -24.07 22.91
C ASP A 1031 21.01 -25.28 23.67
N PHE A 1032 22.11 -25.82 23.17
CA PHE A 1032 22.91 -26.79 23.92
C PHE A 1032 23.52 -26.12 25.16
N GLY A 1033 23.21 -26.62 26.34
CA GLY A 1033 24.15 -26.53 27.46
C GLY A 1033 25.35 -27.42 27.15
N ASP A 1034 26.55 -27.03 27.60
CA ASP A 1034 27.78 -27.81 27.44
C ASP A 1034 27.54 -29.28 27.84
N ASP A 1035 27.58 -30.19 26.86
CA ASP A 1035 27.37 -31.62 27.07
C ASP A 1035 28.66 -32.21 27.68
N PRO A 1036 28.65 -32.69 28.94
CA PRO A 1036 29.86 -33.08 29.67
C PRO A 1036 30.53 -34.36 29.16
N HIS A 1037 30.01 -34.97 28.08
CA HIS A 1037 30.50 -36.23 27.52
C HIS A 1037 31.18 -36.11 26.14
N THR A 1038 31.54 -34.91 25.71
CA THR A 1038 32.27 -34.73 24.44
C THR A 1038 33.79 -34.73 24.70
N ASN A 1039 34.49 -35.71 24.15
CA ASN A 1039 35.93 -35.93 24.38
C ASN A 1039 36.74 -34.75 23.79
N PRO A 1040 37.67 -34.13 24.55
CA PRO A 1040 38.40 -32.93 24.10
C PRO A 1040 39.34 -33.17 22.91
N ASP A 1041 39.69 -34.42 22.63
CA ASP A 1041 40.76 -34.75 21.69
C ASP A 1041 40.35 -34.68 20.21
N GLU A 1042 39.04 -34.68 19.88
CA GLU A 1042 38.56 -34.52 18.50
C GLU A 1042 38.54 -33.06 18.01
N GLU A 1043 38.65 -32.07 18.90
CA GLU A 1043 38.71 -30.64 18.52
C GLU A 1043 40.06 -30.22 17.91
N SER A 1044 41.11 -31.03 18.06
CA SER A 1044 42.49 -30.67 17.73
C SER A 1044 42.84 -30.75 16.23
N GLY A 1045 42.03 -31.46 15.42
CA GLY A 1045 42.37 -31.75 14.01
C GLY A 1045 42.00 -30.66 12.99
N ALA A 1046 41.16 -29.68 13.35
CA ALA A 1046 40.54 -28.78 12.39
C ALA A 1046 41.10 -27.33 12.39
N ILE A 1047 42.19 -27.06 13.11
CA ILE A 1047 42.78 -25.71 13.24
C ILE A 1047 43.90 -25.45 12.20
N ALA A 1048 44.22 -26.40 11.34
CA ALA A 1048 45.27 -26.24 10.33
C ALA A 1048 44.71 -25.98 8.91
N SER A 1049 44.15 -24.79 8.67
CA SER A 1049 44.33 -24.04 7.41
C SER A 1049 43.62 -22.69 7.48
N GLY A 1050 44.40 -21.61 7.36
CA GLY A 1050 43.94 -20.24 7.58
C GLY A 1050 43.13 -19.65 6.43
N LYS A 1051 42.11 -18.86 6.81
CA LYS A 1051 41.54 -17.64 6.18
C LYS A 1051 40.06 -17.51 6.54
N TYR A 1052 39.70 -16.85 7.65
CA TYR A 1052 38.30 -16.41 7.89
C TYR A 1052 38.25 -15.07 8.65
N SER A 1053 37.33 -14.20 8.20
CA SER A 1053 37.04 -12.86 8.70
C SER A 1053 35.79 -12.93 9.57
N GLY A 1054 35.79 -12.24 10.72
CA GLY A 1054 34.88 -12.45 11.87
C GLY A 1054 33.39 -12.13 11.74
N ASN A 1055 32.73 -12.47 10.62
CA ASN A 1055 31.26 -12.46 10.46
C ASN A 1055 30.60 -13.81 10.85
N ASP A 1056 31.36 -14.76 11.40
CA ASP A 1056 31.04 -16.19 11.34
C ASP A 1056 30.40 -16.81 12.60
N GLN A 1057 29.69 -16.08 13.47
CA GLN A 1057 29.02 -16.73 14.63
C GLN A 1057 27.73 -17.47 14.26
N HIS A 1058 26.87 -16.93 13.38
CA HIS A 1058 25.72 -17.67 12.86
C HIS A 1058 26.16 -18.83 11.96
N SER A 1059 27.17 -18.61 11.13
CA SER A 1059 27.83 -19.67 10.34
C SER A 1059 28.40 -20.79 11.22
N MET A 1060 29.05 -20.47 12.35
CA MET A 1060 29.54 -21.49 13.29
C MET A 1060 28.43 -22.19 14.08
N ALA A 1061 27.37 -21.51 14.52
CA ALA A 1061 26.25 -22.12 15.22
C ALA A 1061 25.43 -23.04 14.30
N ASP A 1062 25.19 -22.61 13.06
CA ASP A 1062 24.53 -23.40 12.01
C ASP A 1062 25.42 -24.59 11.62
N GLN A 1063 26.74 -24.41 11.47
CA GLN A 1063 27.69 -25.51 11.25
C GLN A 1063 27.77 -26.46 12.45
N ARG A 1064 27.67 -25.98 13.69
CA ARG A 1064 27.61 -26.81 14.90
C ARG A 1064 26.33 -27.62 14.94
N LEU A 1065 25.16 -27.02 14.70
CA LEU A 1065 23.87 -27.71 14.57
C LEU A 1065 23.91 -28.76 13.46
N LEU A 1066 24.40 -28.41 12.28
CA LEU A 1066 24.53 -29.32 11.14
C LEU A 1066 25.49 -30.47 11.41
N ARG A 1067 26.62 -30.25 12.12
CA ARG A 1067 27.56 -31.31 12.54
C ARG A 1067 26.97 -32.18 13.65
N HIS A 1068 26.35 -31.56 14.65
CA HIS A 1068 25.89 -32.24 15.87
C HIS A 1068 24.62 -33.08 15.65
N TYR A 1069 23.83 -32.73 14.64
CA TYR A 1069 22.66 -33.48 14.19
C TYR A 1069 22.84 -34.12 12.80
N HIS A 1070 24.08 -34.16 12.28
CA HIS A 1070 24.39 -34.95 11.09
C HIS A 1070 24.21 -36.43 11.41
N VAL A 1071 23.43 -37.13 10.59
CA VAL A 1071 23.32 -38.60 10.68
C VAL A 1071 23.42 -39.15 9.26
N ASP A 1072 24.41 -40.02 9.04
CA ASP A 1072 24.68 -40.70 7.78
C ASP A 1072 23.60 -41.74 7.40
N ASN A 1073 22.78 -42.15 8.38
CA ASN A 1073 21.74 -43.18 8.22
C ASN A 1073 20.33 -42.62 8.48
N ASN A 1074 19.44 -42.82 7.50
CA ASN A 1074 18.08 -42.27 7.44
C ASN A 1074 17.10 -42.76 8.53
N ASP A 1075 17.43 -43.82 9.28
CA ASP A 1075 16.48 -44.45 10.22
C ASP A 1075 16.75 -44.17 11.71
N ASN A 1076 17.83 -43.47 12.07
CA ASN A 1076 18.13 -43.18 13.47
C ASN A 1076 17.69 -41.75 13.87
N ILE A 1077 16.87 -41.66 14.92
CA ILE A 1077 16.40 -40.38 15.49
C ILE A 1077 17.56 -39.57 16.08
N GLY A 1078 18.62 -40.26 16.52
CA GLY A 1078 19.84 -39.65 17.04
C GLY A 1078 19.56 -38.72 18.22
N ARG A 1079 20.14 -37.52 18.18
CA ARG A 1079 19.92 -36.48 19.20
C ARG A 1079 18.65 -35.64 18.95
N ALA A 1080 17.96 -35.79 17.82
CA ALA A 1080 16.79 -34.99 17.51
C ALA A 1080 15.60 -35.33 18.43
N SER A 1081 14.77 -34.34 18.71
CA SER A 1081 13.53 -34.50 19.47
C SER A 1081 12.45 -35.20 18.65
N LEU A 1082 12.47 -34.94 17.34
CA LEU A 1082 11.52 -35.48 16.36
C LEU A 1082 12.17 -35.52 14.98
N VAL A 1083 11.87 -36.56 14.21
CA VAL A 1083 12.19 -36.63 12.78
C VAL A 1083 10.90 -36.86 11.99
N GLU A 1084 10.59 -35.94 11.09
CA GLU A 1084 9.47 -36.00 10.14
C GLU A 1084 10.04 -36.23 8.73
N SER A 1085 9.48 -37.17 7.97
CA SER A 1085 9.72 -37.37 6.55
C SER A 1085 8.43 -37.09 5.78
N ARG A 1086 8.52 -36.26 4.74
CA ARG A 1086 7.42 -35.85 3.88
C ARG A 1086 7.67 -36.36 2.47
N ASN A 1087 6.70 -37.08 1.92
CA ASN A 1087 6.76 -37.59 0.55
C ASN A 1087 5.94 -36.68 -0.36
N LEU A 1088 6.62 -35.77 -1.04
CA LEU A 1088 6.02 -34.84 -2.00
C LEU A 1088 6.11 -35.40 -3.41
N VAL A 1089 5.07 -35.15 -4.20
CA VAL A 1089 4.99 -35.61 -5.58
C VAL A 1089 4.79 -34.41 -6.48
N PHE A 1090 5.74 -34.20 -7.39
CA PHE A 1090 5.69 -33.15 -8.38
C PHE A 1090 5.31 -33.72 -9.74
N MET A 1091 4.37 -33.06 -10.39
CA MET A 1091 3.81 -33.46 -11.68
C MET A 1091 3.85 -32.28 -12.65
N ARG A 1092 3.88 -32.59 -13.95
CA ARG A 1092 3.76 -31.59 -15.00
C ARG A 1092 2.37 -30.96 -14.99
N GLN A 1093 2.26 -29.76 -15.56
CA GLN A 1093 0.98 -29.08 -15.76
C GLN A 1093 0.02 -30.00 -16.54
N ALA A 1094 -1.24 -30.06 -16.12
CA ALA A 1094 -2.24 -30.84 -16.84
C ALA A 1094 -2.52 -30.19 -18.21
N VAL A 1095 -2.39 -30.96 -19.30
CA VAL A 1095 -2.74 -30.50 -20.65
C VAL A 1095 -4.25 -30.61 -20.84
N LEU A 1096 -4.99 -29.54 -20.46
CA LEU A 1096 -6.47 -29.42 -20.50
C LEU A 1096 -7.24 -30.53 -19.75
N PRO A 1097 -8.43 -30.25 -19.18
CA PRO A 1097 -9.27 -31.33 -18.71
C PRO A 1097 -9.83 -32.05 -19.94
N ALA A 1098 -9.32 -33.26 -20.23
CA ALA A 1098 -10.15 -34.21 -20.93
C ALA A 1098 -11.45 -34.32 -20.14
N LYS A 1099 -12.57 -33.92 -20.75
CA LYS A 1099 -13.96 -34.00 -20.25
C LYS A 1099 -14.40 -35.42 -19.79
N GLY A 1100 -13.48 -36.38 -19.66
CA GLY A 1100 -13.71 -37.76 -19.24
C GLY A 1100 -12.92 -38.24 -18.01
N TYR A 1101 -12.27 -37.36 -17.23
CA TYR A 1101 -11.58 -37.81 -16.00
C TYR A 1101 -12.52 -38.02 -14.80
N LEU A 1102 -13.72 -37.43 -14.82
CA LEU A 1102 -14.73 -37.61 -13.78
C LEU A 1102 -15.47 -38.96 -13.87
N ASP A 1103 -15.37 -39.67 -15.00
CA ASP A 1103 -16.14 -40.90 -15.28
C ASP A 1103 -15.31 -42.20 -15.23
N ARG A 1104 -14.01 -42.14 -14.88
CA ARG A 1104 -13.23 -43.37 -14.66
C ARG A 1104 -13.52 -43.92 -13.28
N PRO A 1105 -13.99 -45.18 -13.13
CA PRO A 1105 -14.21 -45.78 -11.82
C PRO A 1105 -12.88 -45.83 -11.07
N ARG A 1106 -12.74 -45.01 -10.03
CA ARG A 1106 -11.56 -45.03 -9.17
C ARG A 1106 -11.60 -46.34 -8.38
N LYS A 1107 -10.46 -47.05 -8.35
CA LYS A 1107 -10.34 -48.30 -7.59
C LYS A 1107 -10.31 -47.97 -6.10
N ILE A 1108 -11.47 -47.98 -5.46
CA ILE A 1108 -11.63 -47.73 -4.02
C ILE A 1108 -11.07 -48.93 -3.24
N LEU A 1109 -9.99 -48.71 -2.49
CA LEU A 1109 -9.43 -49.71 -1.59
C LEU A 1109 -10.28 -49.75 -0.31
N LYS A 1110 -11.05 -50.82 -0.11
CA LYS A 1110 -11.87 -50.97 1.09
C LYS A 1110 -11.03 -51.31 2.32
N PRO A 1111 -11.45 -50.86 3.52
CA PRO A 1111 -10.89 -51.30 4.78
C PRO A 1111 -10.87 -52.81 4.92
N THR A 1112 -9.73 -53.37 5.34
CA THR A 1112 -9.59 -54.81 5.58
C THR A 1112 -10.01 -55.23 6.99
N ARG A 1113 -10.26 -54.26 7.87
CA ARG A 1113 -10.57 -54.47 9.30
C ARG A 1113 -11.67 -53.51 9.74
N GLU A 1114 -12.45 -53.95 10.72
CA GLU A 1114 -13.38 -53.07 11.44
C GLU A 1114 -12.60 -52.27 12.51
N PRO A 1115 -12.92 -50.98 12.69
CA PRO A 1115 -12.26 -50.16 13.70
C PRO A 1115 -12.76 -50.50 15.11
N ASP A 1116 -11.84 -50.45 16.08
CA ASP A 1116 -12.18 -50.54 17.51
C ASP A 1116 -12.75 -49.20 18.03
N PHE A 1117 -12.33 -48.10 17.41
CA PHE A 1117 -12.78 -46.74 17.73
C PHE A 1117 -12.80 -45.88 16.46
N ASP A 1118 -13.83 -45.04 16.30
CA ASP A 1118 -13.91 -44.13 15.18
C ASP A 1118 -14.59 -42.79 15.52
N VAL A 1119 -14.24 -41.77 14.73
CA VAL A 1119 -14.78 -40.41 14.82
C VAL A 1119 -15.15 -39.94 13.43
N ARG A 1120 -16.43 -39.57 13.24
CA ARG A 1120 -16.95 -39.00 11.98
C ARG A 1120 -17.01 -37.49 12.05
N ARG A 1121 -16.52 -36.80 11.03
CA ARG A 1121 -16.50 -35.34 10.95
C ARG A 1121 -16.62 -34.84 9.52
N THR A 1122 -17.12 -33.63 9.35
CA THR A 1122 -17.25 -32.96 8.06
C THR A 1122 -16.42 -31.68 8.08
N PRO A 1123 -15.23 -31.64 7.47
CA PRO A 1123 -14.37 -30.47 7.49
C PRO A 1123 -15.05 -29.29 6.78
N SER A 1124 -15.02 -28.12 7.41
CA SER A 1124 -15.57 -26.88 6.86
C SER A 1124 -14.48 -26.02 6.22
N ARG A 1125 -14.89 -25.10 5.33
CA ARG A 1125 -13.95 -24.15 4.70
C ARG A 1125 -13.23 -23.28 5.72
N SER A 1126 -13.93 -22.89 6.80
CA SER A 1126 -13.37 -22.10 7.89
C SER A 1126 -12.25 -22.86 8.63
N LEU A 1127 -12.38 -24.18 8.83
CA LEU A 1127 -11.33 -25.01 9.41
C LEU A 1127 -10.08 -25.04 8.53
N LEU A 1128 -10.26 -25.26 7.22
CA LEU A 1128 -9.15 -25.27 6.25
C LEU A 1128 -8.43 -23.92 6.22
N PHE A 1129 -9.18 -22.80 6.23
CA PHE A 1129 -8.63 -21.46 6.26
C PHE A 1129 -7.84 -21.17 7.55
N ARG A 1130 -8.41 -21.48 8.74
CA ARG A 1130 -7.73 -21.32 10.04
C ARG A 1130 -6.43 -22.12 10.09
N PHE A 1131 -6.45 -23.37 9.60
CA PHE A 1131 -5.27 -24.21 9.55
C PHE A 1131 -4.21 -23.70 8.56
N SER A 1132 -4.62 -23.21 7.38
CA SER A 1132 -3.73 -22.53 6.42
C SER A 1132 -3.06 -21.30 7.03
N ALA A 1133 -3.81 -20.47 7.77
CA ALA A 1133 -3.28 -19.30 8.45
C ALA A 1133 -2.28 -19.66 9.56
N LEU A 1134 -2.58 -20.68 10.37
CA LEU A 1134 -1.70 -21.14 11.44
C LEU A 1134 -0.38 -21.75 10.93
N THR A 1135 -0.43 -22.44 9.79
CA THR A 1135 0.74 -23.12 9.21
C THR A 1135 1.46 -22.28 8.15
N PHE A 1136 0.98 -21.07 7.85
CA PHE A 1136 1.43 -20.24 6.74
C PHE A 1136 1.46 -21.01 5.40
N ASN A 1137 0.45 -21.87 5.18
CA ASN A 1137 0.31 -22.65 3.96
C ASN A 1137 -0.61 -21.94 2.96
N ALA A 1138 0.00 -21.34 1.92
CA ALA A 1138 -0.66 -20.59 0.87
C ALA A 1138 -1.05 -21.44 -0.36
N HIS A 1139 -0.96 -22.78 -0.30
CA HIS A 1139 -1.24 -23.65 -1.44
C HIS A 1139 -2.71 -23.54 -1.89
N LEU A 1140 -2.91 -23.19 -3.16
CA LEU A 1140 -4.22 -22.80 -3.71
C LEU A 1140 -5.27 -23.92 -3.63
N ILE A 1141 -4.86 -25.19 -3.57
CA ILE A 1141 -5.80 -26.32 -3.47
C ILE A 1141 -6.60 -26.33 -2.15
N HIS A 1142 -6.17 -25.55 -1.16
CA HIS A 1142 -6.82 -25.39 0.14
C HIS A 1142 -7.65 -24.11 0.28
N LEU A 1143 -7.45 -23.14 -0.62
CA LEU A 1143 -7.99 -21.78 -0.51
C LEU A 1143 -8.93 -21.41 -1.65
N ASP A 1144 -8.67 -21.88 -2.87
CA ASP A 1144 -9.42 -21.52 -4.08
C ASP A 1144 -10.17 -22.72 -4.69
N PRO A 1145 -11.50 -22.79 -4.51
CA PRO A 1145 -12.34 -23.84 -5.10
C PRO A 1145 -12.36 -23.85 -6.63
N GLN A 1146 -12.09 -22.70 -7.27
CA GLN A 1146 -12.05 -22.58 -8.72
C GLN A 1146 -10.73 -23.12 -9.28
N HIS A 1147 -9.60 -22.80 -8.65
CA HIS A 1147 -8.30 -23.39 -8.98
C HIS A 1147 -8.34 -24.93 -8.89
N CYS A 1148 -8.91 -25.48 -7.82
CA CYS A 1148 -9.10 -26.92 -7.66
C CYS A 1148 -9.86 -27.56 -8.84
N ARG A 1149 -10.97 -26.95 -9.27
CA ARG A 1149 -11.84 -27.50 -10.32
C ARG A 1149 -11.26 -27.34 -11.71
N ASP A 1150 -10.79 -26.13 -12.02
CA ASP A 1150 -10.48 -25.74 -13.39
C ASP A 1150 -9.03 -26.09 -13.79
N ILE A 1151 -8.10 -26.11 -12.82
CA ILE A 1151 -6.66 -26.32 -13.08
C ILE A 1151 -6.21 -27.71 -12.62
N GLU A 1152 -6.55 -28.09 -11.39
CA GLU A 1152 -6.07 -29.35 -10.79
C GLU A 1152 -6.97 -30.57 -11.08
N GLY A 1153 -8.23 -30.33 -11.48
CA GLY A 1153 -9.21 -31.37 -11.79
C GLY A 1153 -9.85 -32.04 -10.57
N HIS A 1154 -9.89 -31.33 -9.43
CA HIS A 1154 -10.50 -31.73 -8.18
C HIS A 1154 -11.92 -31.16 -8.05
N ARG A 1155 -12.87 -31.95 -7.52
CA ARG A 1155 -14.28 -31.53 -7.43
C ARG A 1155 -14.55 -30.40 -6.41
N ASN A 1156 -13.71 -30.27 -5.39
CA ASN A 1156 -13.80 -29.24 -4.35
C ASN A 1156 -12.40 -29.02 -3.71
N LEU A 1157 -12.31 -28.11 -2.73
CA LEU A 1157 -11.09 -27.89 -1.92
C LEU A 1157 -10.62 -29.19 -1.26
N LEU A 1158 -9.31 -29.40 -1.27
CA LEU A 1158 -8.69 -30.57 -0.66
C LEU A 1158 -8.38 -30.35 0.81
N LEU A 1159 -8.56 -31.38 1.63
CA LEU A 1159 -8.09 -31.38 3.01
C LEU A 1159 -6.56 -31.40 3.04
N HIS A 1160 -5.95 -30.61 3.93
CA HIS A 1160 -4.51 -30.60 4.16
C HIS A 1160 -3.98 -31.98 4.55
N GLY A 1161 -2.86 -32.39 3.95
CA GLY A 1161 -2.11 -33.58 4.37
C GLY A 1161 -1.67 -33.51 5.85
N PRO A 1162 -1.05 -32.39 6.30
CA PRO A 1162 -0.73 -32.16 7.71
C PRO A 1162 -1.94 -32.23 8.64
N LEU A 1163 -3.09 -31.64 8.24
CA LEU A 1163 -4.30 -31.70 9.05
C LEU A 1163 -4.82 -33.14 9.17
N SER A 1164 -4.74 -33.93 8.11
CA SER A 1164 -5.08 -35.36 8.16
C SER A 1164 -4.22 -36.11 9.19
N LEU A 1165 -2.91 -35.80 9.23
CA LEU A 1165 -1.99 -36.35 10.23
C LEU A 1165 -2.32 -35.89 11.65
N VAL A 1166 -2.64 -34.59 11.86
CA VAL A 1166 -3.09 -34.06 13.16
C VAL A 1166 -4.33 -34.80 13.65
N LEU A 1167 -5.33 -35.00 12.79
CA LEU A 1167 -6.55 -35.73 13.13
C LEU A 1167 -6.27 -37.19 13.52
N MET A 1168 -5.47 -37.91 12.73
CA MET A 1168 -5.12 -39.30 13.02
C MET A 1168 -4.37 -39.45 14.34
N LEU A 1169 -3.41 -38.57 14.63
CA LEU A 1169 -2.64 -38.61 15.87
C LEU A 1169 -3.48 -38.20 17.08
N SER A 1170 -4.35 -37.20 16.96
CA SER A 1170 -5.26 -36.78 18.03
C SER A 1170 -6.27 -37.86 18.40
N VAL A 1171 -6.85 -38.55 17.40
CA VAL A 1171 -7.78 -39.66 17.64
C VAL A 1171 -7.04 -40.87 18.22
N LEU A 1172 -5.87 -41.23 17.69
CA LEU A 1172 -5.06 -42.33 18.25
C LEU A 1172 -4.65 -42.06 19.71
N ARG A 1173 -4.23 -40.83 20.03
CA ARG A 1173 -3.83 -40.43 21.39
C ARG A 1173 -4.93 -40.69 22.42
N SER A 1174 -6.21 -40.49 22.05
CA SER A 1174 -7.35 -40.77 22.94
C SER A 1174 -7.51 -42.25 23.30
N GLN A 1175 -6.89 -43.16 22.55
CA GLN A 1175 -6.98 -44.61 22.73
C GLN A 1175 -5.74 -45.22 23.40
N LEU A 1176 -4.74 -44.40 23.73
CA LEU A 1176 -3.52 -44.86 24.40
C LEU A 1176 -3.72 -45.00 25.90
N ARG A 1177 -2.94 -45.88 26.54
CA ARG A 1177 -2.95 -46.00 28.00
C ARG A 1177 -2.19 -44.82 28.64
N PRO A 1178 -2.51 -44.43 29.89
CA PRO A 1178 -1.73 -43.43 30.61
C PRO A 1178 -0.24 -43.79 30.64
N GLY A 1179 0.63 -42.85 30.23
CA GLY A 1179 2.09 -43.06 30.12
C GLY A 1179 2.58 -43.66 28.80
N GLU A 1180 1.68 -44.07 27.90
CA GLU A 1180 2.05 -44.48 26.53
C GLU A 1180 2.09 -43.27 25.58
N MET A 1181 3.06 -43.27 24.67
CA MET A 1181 3.21 -42.27 23.62
C MET A 1181 3.46 -42.92 22.25
N ILE A 1182 3.17 -42.18 21.19
CA ILE A 1182 3.43 -42.63 19.82
C ILE A 1182 4.94 -42.51 19.55
N LYS A 1183 5.63 -43.63 19.28
CA LYS A 1183 7.07 -43.64 18.96
C LYS A 1183 7.33 -43.37 17.48
N LYS A 1184 6.58 -44.04 16.60
CA LYS A 1184 6.69 -43.88 15.15
C LYS A 1184 5.32 -43.98 14.52
N PHE A 1185 5.05 -43.13 13.54
CA PHE A 1185 3.81 -43.11 12.78
C PHE A 1185 4.14 -43.00 11.30
N ASN A 1186 3.74 -43.99 10.50
CA ASN A 1186 3.88 -43.96 9.04
C ASN A 1186 2.48 -43.80 8.43
N TYR A 1187 2.34 -42.97 7.40
CA TYR A 1187 1.05 -42.78 6.74
C TYR A 1187 1.19 -42.48 5.26
N ARG A 1188 0.11 -42.77 4.52
CA ARG A 1188 0.02 -42.57 3.08
C ARG A 1188 -1.37 -42.07 2.69
N ASN A 1189 -1.38 -41.04 1.86
CA ASN A 1189 -2.58 -40.48 1.25
C ASN A 1189 -2.86 -41.29 -0.02
N LEU A 1190 -3.99 -41.99 -0.03
CA LEU A 1190 -4.39 -42.93 -1.10
C LEU A 1190 -5.48 -42.33 -1.98
N ALA A 1191 -6.37 -41.52 -1.41
CA ALA A 1191 -7.41 -40.80 -2.12
C ALA A 1191 -7.58 -39.38 -1.56
N PRO A 1192 -8.00 -38.41 -2.38
CA PRO A 1192 -8.26 -37.05 -1.93
C PRO A 1192 -9.44 -36.99 -0.95
N LEU A 1193 -9.30 -36.17 0.09
CA LEU A 1193 -10.37 -35.79 1.02
C LEU A 1193 -10.82 -34.37 0.68
N TYR A 1194 -12.13 -34.12 0.73
CA TYR A 1194 -12.73 -32.86 0.30
C TYR A 1194 -13.41 -32.13 1.46
N VAL A 1195 -13.46 -30.81 1.35
CA VAL A 1195 -14.31 -29.98 2.23
C VAL A 1195 -15.79 -30.29 2.00
N ASP A 1196 -16.59 -30.14 3.04
CA ASP A 1196 -18.05 -30.38 3.04
C ASP A 1196 -18.44 -31.85 2.76
N GLU A 1197 -17.49 -32.79 2.80
CA GLU A 1197 -17.73 -34.24 2.71
C GLU A 1197 -17.38 -34.95 4.03
N GLU A 1198 -18.25 -35.85 4.49
CA GLU A 1198 -17.98 -36.63 5.71
C GLU A 1198 -16.73 -37.50 5.53
N LEU A 1199 -15.87 -37.47 6.54
CA LEU A 1199 -14.75 -38.38 6.71
C LEU A 1199 -14.86 -39.10 8.06
N ARG A 1200 -14.31 -40.32 8.13
CA ARG A 1200 -14.31 -41.15 9.33
C ARG A 1200 -12.89 -41.56 9.69
N VAL A 1201 -12.37 -41.04 10.81
CA VAL A 1201 -11.05 -41.40 11.34
C VAL A 1201 -11.22 -42.66 12.21
N CYS A 1202 -10.53 -43.72 11.85
CA CYS A 1202 -10.67 -45.06 12.38
C CYS A 1202 -9.37 -45.53 13.03
N VAL A 1203 -9.46 -46.21 14.17
CA VAL A 1203 -8.33 -46.80 14.91
C VAL A 1203 -8.61 -48.28 15.15
N TRP A 1204 -7.59 -49.11 14.94
CA TRP A 1204 -7.62 -50.53 15.26
C TRP A 1204 -6.32 -50.94 15.98
N LYS A 1205 -6.44 -51.74 17.03
CA LYS A 1205 -5.34 -52.21 17.86
C LYS A 1205 -4.97 -53.64 17.52
N ASN A 1206 -3.68 -53.90 17.32
CA ASN A 1206 -3.21 -55.26 17.08
C ASN A 1206 -3.15 -56.09 18.37
N THR A 1207 -4.01 -57.09 18.47
CA THR A 1207 -4.08 -58.03 19.60
C THR A 1207 -2.85 -58.94 19.75
N ASN A 1208 -2.06 -59.15 18.69
CA ASN A 1208 -0.88 -60.02 18.71
C ASN A 1208 0.44 -59.29 19.02
N GLY A 1209 0.41 -57.96 19.14
CA GLY A 1209 1.57 -57.14 19.48
C GLY A 1209 1.13 -55.85 20.14
N ASN A 1210 1.19 -55.80 21.47
CA ASN A 1210 0.63 -54.75 22.35
C ASN A 1210 1.01 -53.29 22.01
N SER A 1211 1.96 -53.08 21.11
CA SER A 1211 2.56 -51.80 20.76
C SER A 1211 2.25 -51.31 19.33
N LYS A 1212 1.41 -52.00 18.54
CA LYS A 1212 1.12 -51.63 17.14
C LYS A 1212 -0.35 -51.28 16.92
N TYR A 1213 -0.61 -50.14 16.31
CA TYR A 1213 -1.94 -49.67 15.91
C TYR A 1213 -2.00 -49.43 14.41
N GLU A 1214 -3.16 -49.67 13.81
CA GLU A 1214 -3.49 -49.19 12.47
C GLU A 1214 -4.48 -48.04 12.61
N VAL A 1215 -4.25 -46.96 11.87
CA VAL A 1215 -5.12 -45.78 11.86
C VAL A 1215 -5.40 -45.43 10.42
N TRP A 1216 -6.65 -45.14 10.07
CA TRP A 1216 -7.00 -44.73 8.70
C TRP A 1216 -8.11 -43.70 8.68
N ILE A 1217 -8.28 -43.03 7.55
CA ILE A 1217 -9.40 -42.15 7.28
C ILE A 1217 -10.18 -42.74 6.12
N GLU A 1218 -11.48 -42.93 6.31
CA GLU A 1218 -12.43 -43.27 5.26
C GLU A 1218 -13.05 -41.99 4.70
N GLY A 1219 -13.13 -41.86 3.37
CA GLY A 1219 -13.89 -40.78 2.74
C GLY A 1219 -15.37 -41.12 2.60
N LYS A 1220 -16.15 -40.21 1.99
CA LYS A 1220 -17.60 -40.38 1.74
C LYS A 1220 -18.01 -41.72 1.10
N GLU A 1221 -17.12 -42.31 0.29
CA GLU A 1221 -17.36 -43.58 -0.42
C GLU A 1221 -16.94 -44.84 0.39
N GLY A 1222 -16.53 -44.67 1.65
CA GLY A 1222 -16.21 -45.78 2.58
C GLY A 1222 -14.90 -46.51 2.32
N GLY A 1223 -14.03 -45.99 1.45
CA GLY A 1223 -12.70 -46.53 1.18
C GLY A 1223 -11.58 -45.80 1.90
N TYR A 1224 -10.40 -46.43 1.98
CA TYR A 1224 -9.18 -45.81 2.50
C TYR A 1224 -8.82 -44.54 1.72
N ALA A 1225 -8.98 -43.39 2.36
CA ALA A 1225 -8.47 -42.11 1.86
C ALA A 1225 -7.06 -41.84 2.38
N VAL A 1226 -6.82 -42.10 3.67
CA VAL A 1226 -5.49 -42.08 4.29
C VAL A 1226 -5.31 -43.36 5.08
N LYS A 1227 -4.15 -44.02 4.97
CA LYS A 1227 -3.82 -45.21 5.75
C LYS A 1227 -2.52 -45.00 6.50
N GLY A 1228 -2.47 -45.35 7.78
CA GLY A 1228 -1.31 -45.25 8.62
C GLY A 1228 -1.15 -46.39 9.61
N SER A 1229 0.07 -46.51 10.13
CA SER A 1229 0.48 -47.49 11.13
C SER A 1229 1.29 -46.79 12.20
N ALA A 1230 0.94 -47.02 13.46
CA ALA A 1230 1.63 -46.46 14.61
C ALA A 1230 2.34 -47.56 15.41
N VAL A 1231 3.52 -47.23 15.91
CA VAL A 1231 4.21 -47.96 16.98
C VAL A 1231 4.15 -47.09 18.22
N VAL A 1232 3.64 -47.65 19.31
CA VAL A 1232 3.42 -46.99 20.60
C VAL A 1232 4.26 -47.68 21.66
N GLY A 1233 4.72 -46.93 22.65
CA GLY A 1233 5.29 -47.53 23.86
C GLY A 1233 5.47 -46.50 24.97
N PRO A 1234 6.14 -46.87 26.07
CA PRO A 1234 6.32 -45.98 27.21
C PRO A 1234 7.27 -44.82 26.86
N LEU A 1235 7.06 -43.69 27.53
CA LEU A 1235 8.05 -42.63 27.67
C LEU A 1235 9.16 -43.12 28.61
N ASP A 1236 10.41 -43.04 28.16
CA ASP A 1236 11.58 -43.40 28.96
C ASP A 1236 11.90 -42.19 29.86
N ILE A 1237 11.51 -42.28 31.14
CA ILE A 1237 11.66 -41.22 32.17
C ILE A 1237 13.12 -41.05 32.56
#